data_AF-A0A255RLK3-F1
#
_entry.id   AF-A0A255RLK3-F1
#
_cell.length_a   1.000
_cell.length_b   1.000
_cell.length_c   1.000
_cell.angle_alpha   90.00
_cell.angle_beta   90.00
_cell.angle_gamma   90.00
#
_symmetry.space_group_name_H-M   'P 1'
#
loop_
_entity.id
_entity.type
_entity.pdbx_description
1 polymer ?
#
loop_
_entity_poly.entity_id
_entity_poly.type
_entity_poly.pdbx_seq_one_letter_code
_entity_poly.pdbx_strand_id
1 'polypeptide(L)'
;MKKVKHSLLYLLAAGAMLLTGCSEDFFGDKTEQHDSNRIRLSGDIDQLAVTRVNDNGFCNGDVMGVYIVDYEGNKPGTLKVNGNRGDNVRHTFDEPNYKWNSAYDLFWKDKHTHIDVYGYYPFANPESIEDYQFEVQKDQSKATENGEMGGYEASDFLWGKVSDVAPTTSVIRLPMAHRMSNARVTLIQGSGFAEGEWANLEKIVLTANVARKASINLSTGDIKTAGAVENTMTIPSRTNDEWRTIVVPQTVAAGTTLFSITIGGVPYKFTKNEAFTYVSGKMMNFGIKVDKQAGSGAYKLTLISESITPWENDLVSHDATAKEYVVINSTKGHLKEAIAAANKDYTKLKNLKITGEIGPTDFEFMRDEMSNLQSLNMKEAIVYGRFGYQPWISGDNSHDGVERKYVIHERAFDEKNSLIRVVLPDSLTGIGERAFRNCVNLTGSIIIPEGVTRIGPSAFMWCNSLTGSLSLPTTLEYIGGGGAVDIGGAFDGCHFNCELKLPNNLKYIGHHAFRDNPGYYGALKLPEKLEYIGDLAFFNDQNLTGNLTIPQGVKAINQSAFNGTGFNGTLQLHDGLTSINQGAFNNVPLKGELNLPKNLTSVGESAFNGCDFSGVLKLPSGLVSIGRNAFAGNWRLMGTLEFPEGLESIGAGAFANCRSIEQLIFPESLSSIGYEPTWGDNGGAFANDFGIYSIVCRGEVPAHVLSGAFNGVAKDNFTLEVPESAISQYQAAPGWCDFKRIAAHHELVCRPSVACALSTEHKQKLVINAEGEWEVASKPDWCEVSPASGNKKTEVTLTIKGMAKNADSRDGKVVFRLKDKDYTHECSVSQYGYEYGEDEWITLQKATKGNNGGINIVLLGDGFNAKDIASGKYLTDIKQEVEYFFGIEPYKTYRDYFNVYTAIPLSTESGVGTVNTIRYNRFNTTFTGGVGLKADYDEVFDYALGAPTVNKGNLNQTLIIMVPNSTDYGGICQMWEDGSAIAFCPQSTYDYPLDTRGVIQHEAGGHGFGKLGDEYIYHNTFIDFCDCTCCEHVFEFKAAKSLGWFDNLELTGKMHSVGWSHLIFDDRYSDIVDIYEGGYMHNRGVFRSEPNSCMNNDIPYYSTISRESIVKRIKAYAGEAYSFEDFVKNDKRDAGIVESRAFGGNGDQRTSGTYQHAPVFHKGSPLKMAKVRKHR
;
A
#
# COMPACT_ATOMS: atom_id res chain seq x y z
N MET A 1 11.39 64.96 25.44
CA MET A 1 12.60 65.47 26.13
C MET A 1 13.20 64.34 26.97
N LYS A 2 14.52 64.08 26.82
CA LYS A 2 15.46 63.31 27.69
C LYS A 2 15.06 61.94 28.29
N LYS A 3 16.01 60.99 28.16
CA LYS A 3 16.05 59.54 28.54
C LYS A 3 15.36 58.66 27.48
N VAL A 4 16.02 57.70 26.81
CA VAL A 4 17.23 56.90 27.12
C VAL A 4 18.26 56.98 25.99
N LYS A 5 19.58 57.09 26.31
CA LYS A 5 20.65 57.12 25.29
C LYS A 5 22.07 56.79 25.83
N HIS A 6 22.21 55.81 26.73
CA HIS A 6 23.50 55.53 27.42
C HIS A 6 23.83 54.03 27.66
N SER A 7 23.36 53.10 26.82
CA SER A 7 23.71 51.66 26.94
C SER A 7 24.51 51.08 25.76
N LEU A 8 24.66 51.83 24.65
CA LEU A 8 25.35 51.34 23.44
C LEU A 8 26.88 51.62 23.39
N LEU A 9 27.41 52.39 24.35
CA LEU A 9 28.75 52.99 24.25
C LEU A 9 29.88 52.25 24.99
N TYR A 10 29.58 51.18 25.75
CA TYR A 10 30.58 50.46 26.55
C TYR A 10 31.06 49.12 25.96
N LEU A 11 30.43 48.61 24.89
CA LEU A 11 30.86 47.38 24.21
C LEU A 11 31.70 47.61 22.94
N LEU A 12 31.83 48.86 22.48
CA LEU A 12 32.58 49.23 21.27
C LEU A 12 34.10 49.42 21.47
N ALA A 13 34.62 49.22 22.69
CA ALA A 13 36.01 49.54 23.03
C ALA A 13 36.95 48.32 23.21
N ALA A 14 36.42 47.09 23.24
CA ALA A 14 37.21 45.89 23.57
C ALA A 14 37.69 45.08 22.34
N GLY A 15 37.16 45.32 21.14
CA GLY A 15 37.44 44.52 19.94
C GLY A 15 38.55 45.04 19.02
N ALA A 16 39.22 46.15 19.35
CA ALA A 16 39.98 46.94 18.38
C ALA A 16 41.52 46.80 18.44
N MET A 17 42.06 45.82 19.16
CA MET A 17 43.49 45.50 19.15
C MET A 17 43.74 44.00 19.08
N LEU A 18 43.92 43.49 17.86
CA LEU A 18 45.01 42.59 17.44
C LEU A 18 44.81 42.18 15.96
N LEU A 19 44.83 43.17 15.07
CA LEU A 19 45.15 42.95 13.67
C LEU A 19 46.67 42.90 13.50
N THR A 20 47.19 41.93 12.76
CA THR A 20 48.10 42.12 11.61
C THR A 20 48.63 40.76 11.11
N GLY A 21 48.50 40.51 9.81
CA GLY A 21 48.93 39.26 9.18
C GLY A 21 48.39 39.08 7.76
N CYS A 22 48.40 40.14 6.95
CA CYS A 22 47.83 40.12 5.60
C CYS A 22 48.82 39.56 4.57
N SER A 23 48.34 38.72 3.66
CA SER A 23 48.52 38.93 2.22
C SER A 23 47.35 38.29 1.47
N GLU A 24 46.89 38.97 0.42
CA GLU A 24 45.59 38.76 -0.21
C GLU A 24 45.58 37.62 -1.23
N ASP A 25 44.42 36.97 -1.39
CA ASP A 25 43.91 36.70 -2.74
C ASP A 25 42.37 36.71 -2.76
N PHE A 26 41.79 37.05 -3.91
CA PHE A 26 40.49 37.72 -4.00
C PHE A 26 39.23 36.82 -4.00
N PHE A 27 38.20 37.32 -3.29
CA PHE A 27 36.73 37.14 -3.44
C PHE A 27 35.94 36.36 -2.37
N GLY A 28 35.39 37.13 -1.41
CA GLY A 28 34.00 36.95 -0.95
C GLY A 28 33.75 36.01 0.23
N ASP A 29 33.97 36.48 1.46
CA ASP A 29 33.56 35.77 2.68
C ASP A 29 32.04 35.53 2.75
N LYS A 30 31.68 34.25 2.85
CA LYS A 30 30.43 33.75 3.47
C LYS A 30 30.77 32.60 4.41
N THR A 31 31.33 32.90 5.56
CA THR A 31 31.82 31.93 6.55
C THR A 31 30.82 31.62 7.67
N GLU A 32 29.52 31.54 7.36
CA GLU A 32 28.47 30.97 8.23
C GLU A 32 27.42 30.16 7.42
N GLN A 33 27.82 29.08 6.72
CA GLN A 33 26.81 28.17 6.12
C GLN A 33 27.24 26.71 5.85
N HIS A 34 28.39 26.24 6.32
CA HIS A 34 28.96 24.96 5.85
C HIS A 34 28.63 23.69 6.68
N ASP A 35 28.12 23.80 7.91
CA ASP A 35 27.88 22.60 8.75
C ASP A 35 26.45 22.03 8.62
N SER A 36 25.46 22.81 8.16
CA SER A 36 24.05 22.37 8.11
C SER A 36 23.70 21.42 6.96
N ASN A 37 24.58 21.26 5.97
CA ASN A 37 24.30 20.53 4.74
C ASN A 37 25.16 19.26 4.58
N ARG A 38 25.88 18.85 5.63
CA ARG A 38 26.74 17.65 5.61
C ARG A 38 25.92 16.39 5.84
N ILE A 39 26.13 15.38 5.00
CA ILE A 39 25.56 14.03 5.17
C ILE A 39 26.36 13.33 6.27
N ARG A 40 25.66 12.81 7.28
CA ARG A 40 26.27 12.13 8.44
C ARG A 40 25.81 10.67 8.44
N LEU A 41 26.75 9.73 8.43
CA LEU A 41 26.45 8.30 8.34
C LEU A 41 26.89 7.54 9.60
N SER A 42 26.23 6.41 9.86
CA SER A 42 26.69 5.37 10.80
C SER A 42 26.30 4.00 10.28
N GLY A 43 27.20 3.02 10.30
CA GLY A 43 26.86 1.60 10.07
C GLY A 43 26.70 0.84 11.39
N ASP A 44 25.64 0.04 11.50
CA ASP A 44 25.38 -0.91 12.59
C ASP A 44 25.01 -2.27 11.96
N ILE A 45 25.41 -3.42 12.55
CA ILE A 45 25.02 -4.75 12.03
C ILE A 45 23.72 -5.22 12.69
N ASP A 46 22.79 -5.74 11.89
CA ASP A 46 21.51 -6.30 12.37
C ASP A 46 21.69 -7.75 12.83
N GLN A 47 22.09 -7.93 14.10
CA GLN A 47 22.34 -9.22 14.74
C GLN A 47 22.01 -9.21 16.25
N LEU A 48 21.90 -10.39 16.87
CA LEU A 48 21.45 -10.56 18.25
C LEU A 48 22.61 -10.79 19.25
N ALA A 49 22.81 -9.84 20.18
CA ALA A 49 23.83 -9.90 21.23
C ALA A 49 23.66 -11.08 22.22
N VAL A 50 24.54 -12.09 22.16
CA VAL A 50 24.51 -13.23 23.12
C VAL A 50 25.58 -13.14 24.21
N THR A 51 26.78 -12.65 23.88
CA THR A 51 27.96 -12.65 24.78
C THR A 51 28.80 -11.36 24.75
N ARG A 52 28.62 -10.50 23.73
CA ARG A 52 29.35 -9.23 23.53
C ARG A 52 28.36 -8.07 23.56
N VAL A 53 28.83 -6.89 23.98
CA VAL A 53 28.01 -5.67 24.16
C VAL A 53 27.78 -4.89 22.87
N ASN A 54 28.76 -4.89 21.97
CA ASN A 54 28.76 -4.14 20.72
C ASN A 54 28.41 -5.03 19.52
N ASP A 55 27.16 -4.95 19.08
CA ASP A 55 26.67 -5.63 17.86
C ASP A 55 27.10 -4.94 16.58
N ASN A 56 27.78 -3.80 16.66
CA ASN A 56 28.36 -3.19 15.47
C ASN A 56 29.35 -4.15 14.79
N GLY A 57 29.90 -5.15 15.49
CA GLY A 57 30.84 -6.13 14.93
C GLY A 57 32.23 -5.55 14.70
N PHE A 58 32.29 -4.35 14.09
CA PHE A 58 33.49 -3.65 13.69
C PHE A 58 34.41 -3.24 14.84
N CYS A 59 35.72 -3.28 14.59
CA CYS A 59 36.80 -2.81 15.45
C CYS A 59 37.36 -1.45 15.02
N ASN A 60 38.18 -0.85 15.88
CA ASN A 60 38.90 0.37 15.54
C ASN A 60 39.83 0.18 14.32
N GLY A 61 39.49 0.79 13.20
CA GLY A 61 40.25 0.70 11.95
C GLY A 61 39.55 -0.08 10.84
N ASP A 62 38.44 -0.77 11.14
CA ASP A 62 37.61 -1.40 10.11
C ASP A 62 37.11 -0.39 9.09
N VAL A 63 37.01 -0.82 7.83
CA VAL A 63 36.65 0.06 6.71
C VAL A 63 35.50 -0.54 5.91
N MET A 64 34.41 0.21 5.77
CA MET A 64 33.34 -0.07 4.83
C MET A 64 33.44 0.84 3.60
N GLY A 65 32.98 0.36 2.44
CA GLY A 65 32.78 1.17 1.25
C GLY A 65 31.35 1.68 1.21
N VAL A 66 31.17 2.98 0.94
CA VAL A 66 29.86 3.63 0.88
C VAL A 66 29.63 4.30 -0.47
N TYR A 67 28.46 4.11 -1.05
CA TYR A 67 28.01 4.89 -2.20
C TYR A 67 26.81 5.75 -1.84
N ILE A 68 26.77 6.97 -2.39
CA ILE A 68 25.60 7.85 -2.28
C ILE A 68 25.14 8.22 -3.68
N VAL A 69 23.86 7.97 -3.98
CA VAL A 69 23.28 8.12 -5.32
C VAL A 69 22.14 9.14 -5.25
N ASP A 70 22.23 10.21 -6.06
CA ASP A 70 21.19 11.24 -6.15
C ASP A 70 19.93 10.72 -6.83
N TYR A 71 18.78 11.27 -6.43
CA TYR A 71 17.54 11.18 -7.19
C TYR A 71 17.51 12.21 -8.33
N GLU A 72 16.88 11.83 -9.45
CA GLU A 72 16.52 12.72 -10.55
C GLU A 72 15.01 13.04 -10.48
N GLY A 73 14.68 14.04 -9.68
CA GLY A 73 13.29 14.31 -9.28
C GLY A 73 12.81 13.21 -8.31
N ASN A 74 11.78 12.46 -8.71
CA ASN A 74 11.25 11.34 -7.93
C ASN A 74 11.77 9.97 -8.41
N LYS A 75 12.80 9.94 -9.28
CA LYS A 75 13.44 8.69 -9.71
C LYS A 75 14.72 8.45 -8.90
N PRO A 76 14.92 7.29 -8.25
CA PRO A 76 16.23 6.93 -7.72
C PRO A 76 17.25 6.87 -8.85
N GLY A 77 18.43 7.43 -8.63
CA GLY A 77 19.55 7.23 -9.56
C GLY A 77 20.07 5.79 -9.51
N THR A 78 20.70 5.35 -10.60
CA THR A 78 21.36 4.04 -10.65
C THR A 78 22.72 4.10 -9.97
N LEU A 79 22.99 3.15 -9.06
CA LEU A 79 24.32 2.94 -8.49
C LEU A 79 25.34 2.59 -9.58
N LYS A 80 26.43 3.35 -9.67
CA LYS A 80 27.53 3.16 -10.62
C LYS A 80 28.84 2.89 -9.88
N VAL A 81 29.85 2.37 -10.59
CA VAL A 81 31.21 2.25 -10.03
C VAL A 81 31.81 3.64 -9.75
N ASN A 82 31.57 4.60 -10.65
CA ASN A 82 31.98 6.00 -10.53
C ASN A 82 30.88 6.94 -11.06
N GLY A 83 30.86 8.19 -10.61
CA GLY A 83 29.92 9.24 -11.05
C GLY A 83 28.64 9.35 -10.23
N ASN A 84 28.63 8.82 -9.00
CA ASN A 84 27.57 9.06 -8.01
C ASN A 84 27.90 10.32 -7.17
N ARG A 85 27.09 10.66 -6.16
CA ARG A 85 27.42 11.72 -5.18
C ARG A 85 28.57 11.31 -4.25
N GLY A 86 28.66 10.03 -3.92
CA GLY A 86 29.80 9.43 -3.25
C GLY A 86 30.17 8.13 -3.96
N ASP A 87 31.42 8.03 -4.44
CA ASP A 87 31.94 6.87 -5.14
C ASP A 87 32.83 6.05 -4.20
N ASN A 88 32.34 4.87 -3.77
CA ASN A 88 33.04 3.92 -2.91
C ASN A 88 33.81 4.57 -1.73
N VAL A 89 33.15 5.50 -1.04
CA VAL A 89 33.76 6.36 -0.05
C VAL A 89 34.16 5.53 1.17
N ARG A 90 35.47 5.41 1.40
CA ARG A 90 36.01 4.75 2.60
C ARG A 90 35.46 5.43 3.85
N HIS A 91 34.77 4.65 4.67
CA HIS A 91 34.39 5.03 6.03
C HIS A 91 35.14 4.12 6.99
N THR A 92 35.94 4.70 7.88
CA THR A 92 36.72 3.97 8.89
C THR A 92 36.04 4.05 10.26
N PHE A 93 35.87 2.92 10.94
CA PHE A 93 35.29 2.88 12.28
C PHE A 93 36.30 3.33 13.34
N ASP A 94 35.85 4.26 14.18
CA ASP A 94 36.59 4.87 15.29
C ASP A 94 35.90 4.45 16.58
N GLU A 95 36.36 3.32 17.13
CA GLU A 95 35.76 2.67 18.31
C GLU A 95 35.80 3.55 19.58
N PRO A 96 36.88 4.32 19.87
CA PRO A 96 36.90 5.23 21.01
C PRO A 96 35.79 6.29 20.98
N ASN A 97 35.47 6.81 19.79
CA ASN A 97 34.43 7.84 19.62
C ASN A 97 33.07 7.26 19.13
N TYR A 98 33.00 5.95 18.94
CA TYR A 98 31.82 5.20 18.46
C TYR A 98 31.15 5.80 17.22
N LYS A 99 31.97 6.10 16.20
CA LYS A 99 31.51 6.75 14.96
C LYS A 99 32.24 6.20 13.73
N TRP A 100 31.65 6.43 12.58
CA TRP A 100 32.30 6.23 11.29
C TRP A 100 32.87 7.55 10.78
N ASN A 101 34.17 7.57 10.49
CA ASN A 101 34.84 8.71 9.87
C ASN A 101 34.93 8.47 8.36
N SER A 102 34.24 9.29 7.57
CA SER A 102 34.42 9.32 6.11
C SER A 102 35.82 9.83 5.75
N ALA A 103 36.41 9.31 4.67
CA ALA A 103 37.66 9.80 4.12
C ALA A 103 37.57 11.25 3.60
N TYR A 104 36.38 11.72 3.23
CA TYR A 104 36.09 13.11 2.89
C TYR A 104 34.61 13.45 3.13
N ASP A 105 34.30 14.74 3.29
CA ASP A 105 32.94 15.16 3.62
C ASP A 105 32.00 15.09 2.41
N LEU A 106 30.85 14.46 2.64
CA LEU A 106 29.75 14.35 1.70
C LEU A 106 28.67 15.37 2.09
N PHE A 107 28.11 16.06 1.10
CA PHE A 107 27.13 17.13 1.30
C PHE A 107 25.89 16.89 0.46
N TRP A 108 24.73 17.30 0.99
CA TRP A 108 23.48 17.35 0.25
C TRP A 108 23.61 18.24 -0.99
N LYS A 109 22.97 17.85 -2.10
CA LYS A 109 22.96 18.61 -3.36
C LYS A 109 22.30 19.99 -3.18
N ASP A 110 21.15 19.96 -2.50
CA ASP A 110 20.25 21.06 -2.21
C ASP A 110 19.28 20.59 -1.10
N LYS A 111 18.17 21.32 -0.87
CA LYS A 111 17.18 21.00 0.18
C LYS A 111 16.01 20.13 -0.29
N HIS A 112 16.07 19.58 -1.51
CA HIS A 112 14.95 18.88 -2.16
C HIS A 112 15.36 17.55 -2.81
N THR A 113 16.63 17.37 -3.18
CA THR A 113 17.13 16.14 -3.81
C THR A 113 17.35 15.04 -2.77
N HIS A 114 16.56 13.96 -2.87
CA HIS A 114 16.71 12.75 -2.07
C HIS A 114 17.91 11.91 -2.53
N ILE A 115 18.37 10.97 -1.68
CA ILE A 115 19.49 10.07 -1.97
C ILE A 115 19.18 8.61 -1.59
N ASP A 116 19.75 7.67 -2.33
CA ASP A 116 20.01 6.32 -1.83
C ASP A 116 21.43 6.26 -1.24
N VAL A 117 21.60 5.53 -0.14
CA VAL A 117 22.89 5.24 0.50
C VAL A 117 23.09 3.73 0.54
N TYR A 118 24.16 3.25 -0.08
CA TYR A 118 24.57 1.84 -0.11
C TYR A 118 25.87 1.70 0.67
N GLY A 119 26.12 0.55 1.29
CA GLY A 119 27.45 0.23 1.77
C GLY A 119 27.70 -1.25 2.01
N TYR A 120 28.98 -1.61 2.03
CA TYR A 120 29.44 -2.99 2.14
C TYR A 120 30.77 -3.09 2.89
N TYR A 121 31.06 -4.26 3.42
CA TYR A 121 32.30 -4.59 4.13
C TYR A 121 32.73 -6.03 3.79
N PRO A 122 34.05 -6.32 3.75
CA PRO A 122 35.18 -5.40 3.93
C PRO A 122 35.40 -4.48 2.72
N PHE A 123 35.96 -3.29 2.96
CA PHE A 123 36.26 -2.33 1.89
C PHE A 123 37.21 -2.91 0.84
N ALA A 124 36.84 -2.73 -0.43
CA ALA A 124 37.64 -3.12 -1.58
C ALA A 124 37.55 -2.08 -2.70
N ASN A 125 38.11 -2.38 -3.87
CA ASN A 125 37.96 -1.58 -5.09
C ASN A 125 37.18 -2.41 -6.13
N PRO A 126 35.84 -2.46 -6.07
CA PRO A 126 35.04 -3.24 -7.00
C PRO A 126 35.12 -2.69 -8.42
N GLU A 127 35.43 -3.55 -9.39
CA GLU A 127 35.44 -3.21 -10.82
C GLU A 127 34.02 -3.22 -11.44
N SER A 128 33.06 -3.87 -10.77
CA SER A 128 31.66 -3.99 -11.17
C SER A 128 30.75 -3.84 -9.94
N ILE A 129 29.59 -3.19 -10.12
CA ILE A 129 28.52 -3.16 -9.12
C ILE A 129 27.73 -4.47 -9.13
N GLU A 130 27.37 -4.97 -10.31
CA GLU A 130 26.47 -6.13 -10.45
C GLU A 130 27.21 -7.48 -10.34
N ASP A 131 28.54 -7.48 -10.38
CA ASP A 131 29.40 -8.66 -10.34
C ASP A 131 30.72 -8.38 -9.58
N TYR A 132 30.61 -7.95 -8.31
CA TYR A 132 31.75 -7.83 -7.43
C TYR A 132 32.27 -9.22 -7.03
N GLN A 133 33.50 -9.53 -7.43
CA GLN A 133 34.15 -10.81 -7.14
C GLN A 133 34.74 -10.81 -5.72
N PHE A 134 34.31 -11.77 -4.90
CA PHE A 134 34.76 -11.94 -3.52
C PHE A 134 35.21 -13.39 -3.27
N GLU A 135 36.27 -13.60 -2.48
CA GLU A 135 36.77 -14.94 -2.17
C GLU A 135 36.87 -15.17 -0.65
N VAL A 136 36.07 -16.11 -0.18
CA VAL A 136 36.10 -16.66 1.19
C VAL A 136 37.44 -17.35 1.41
N GLN A 137 38.12 -17.06 2.52
CA GLN A 137 39.45 -17.59 2.79
C GLN A 137 39.44 -19.10 3.02
N LYS A 138 40.50 -19.77 2.58
CA LYS A 138 40.73 -21.20 2.83
C LYS A 138 41.09 -21.48 4.28
N ASP A 139 41.90 -20.62 4.89
CA ASP A 139 42.28 -20.73 6.29
C ASP A 139 41.61 -19.62 7.09
N GLN A 140 40.50 -19.96 7.74
CA GLN A 140 39.75 -19.07 8.61
C GLN A 140 40.20 -19.20 10.07
N SER A 141 41.21 -20.02 10.36
CA SER A 141 41.81 -20.14 11.69
C SER A 141 42.95 -19.13 11.92
N LYS A 142 43.46 -18.49 10.86
CA LYS A 142 44.46 -17.40 10.96
C LYS A 142 43.87 -16.23 11.76
N ALA A 143 44.45 -15.97 12.93
CA ALA A 143 44.17 -14.78 13.73
C ALA A 143 44.76 -13.51 13.10
N THR A 144 44.23 -12.36 13.52
CA THR A 144 44.67 -11.02 13.11
C THR A 144 46.01 -10.68 13.75
N GLU A 145 46.97 -10.25 12.93
CA GLU A 145 48.30 -9.84 13.38
C GLU A 145 48.76 -8.60 12.60
N ASN A 146 49.49 -7.69 13.25
CA ASN A 146 50.12 -6.51 12.64
C ASN A 146 49.18 -5.57 11.85
N GLY A 147 47.87 -5.63 12.09
CA GLY A 147 46.87 -4.85 11.36
C GLY A 147 46.37 -5.50 10.07
N GLU A 148 46.72 -6.76 9.80
CA GLU A 148 46.07 -7.56 8.76
C GLU A 148 44.85 -8.30 9.31
N MET A 149 43.72 -8.17 8.60
CA MET A 149 42.45 -8.84 8.85
C MET A 149 42.58 -10.36 9.01
N GLY A 150 41.83 -10.93 9.96
CA GLY A 150 41.83 -12.37 10.25
C GLY A 150 41.19 -13.19 9.13
N GLY A 151 41.54 -14.46 9.02
CA GLY A 151 41.04 -15.30 7.90
C GLY A 151 39.52 -15.49 7.89
N TYR A 152 38.92 -15.58 9.08
CA TYR A 152 37.47 -15.67 9.27
C TYR A 152 36.77 -14.35 8.92
N GLU A 153 37.32 -13.25 9.43
CA GLU A 153 36.83 -11.88 9.22
C GLU A 153 36.89 -11.47 7.76
N ALA A 154 38.02 -11.70 7.09
CA ALA A 154 38.22 -11.48 5.65
C ALA A 154 37.36 -12.39 4.75
N SER A 155 36.61 -13.31 5.34
CA SER A 155 35.63 -14.15 4.63
C SER A 155 34.19 -13.67 4.79
N ASP A 156 33.89 -12.85 5.79
CA ASP A 156 32.53 -12.39 6.06
C ASP A 156 32.21 -11.14 5.22
N PHE A 157 31.07 -11.18 4.52
CA PHE A 157 30.63 -10.09 3.66
C PHE A 157 29.31 -9.53 4.17
N LEU A 158 29.36 -8.26 4.54
CA LEU A 158 28.23 -7.49 5.05
C LEU A 158 27.77 -6.48 3.98
N TRP A 159 26.47 -6.27 3.88
CA TRP A 159 25.88 -5.29 2.97
C TRP A 159 24.67 -4.61 3.61
N GLY A 160 24.49 -3.32 3.32
CA GLY A 160 23.35 -2.53 3.75
C GLY A 160 22.93 -1.47 2.73
N LYS A 161 21.66 -1.06 2.79
CA LYS A 161 21.11 0.05 2.00
C LYS A 161 20.06 0.82 2.79
N VAL A 162 20.04 2.15 2.65
CA VAL A 162 18.91 3.03 2.99
C VAL A 162 18.47 3.72 1.69
N SER A 163 17.17 3.77 1.41
CA SER A 163 16.63 4.35 0.18
C SER A 163 15.84 5.64 0.46
N ASP A 164 15.69 6.48 -0.57
CA ASP A 164 14.83 7.68 -0.58
C ASP A 164 15.01 8.66 0.59
N VAL A 165 16.25 8.89 1.02
CA VAL A 165 16.53 9.74 2.17
C VAL A 165 16.42 11.21 1.79
N ALA A 166 15.41 11.89 2.34
CA ALA A 166 15.23 13.33 2.23
C ALA A 166 16.38 14.12 2.92
N PRO A 167 16.75 15.31 2.40
CA PRO A 167 17.76 16.17 3.02
C PRO A 167 17.55 16.44 4.51
N THR A 168 18.45 15.92 5.34
CA THR A 168 18.34 15.94 6.80
C THR A 168 19.68 16.26 7.49
N THR A 169 19.59 16.81 8.71
CA THR A 169 20.72 17.02 9.63
C THR A 169 20.95 15.83 10.57
N SER A 170 20.02 14.87 10.60
CA SER A 170 20.11 13.63 11.36
C SER A 170 21.16 12.67 10.79
N VAL A 171 21.66 11.76 11.62
CA VAL A 171 22.56 10.68 11.18
C VAL A 171 21.76 9.61 10.45
N ILE A 172 22.11 9.32 9.20
CA ILE A 172 21.57 8.20 8.43
C ILE A 172 22.26 6.93 8.91
N ARG A 173 21.48 5.98 9.47
CA ARG A 173 21.99 4.67 9.91
C ARG A 173 21.84 3.65 8.80
N LEU A 174 22.94 3.03 8.40
CA LEU A 174 23.02 1.98 7.40
C LEU A 174 22.94 0.60 8.09
N PRO A 175 21.84 -0.16 7.94
CA PRO A 175 21.72 -1.48 8.53
C PRO A 175 22.50 -2.50 7.71
N MET A 176 23.61 -2.98 8.25
CA MET A 176 24.49 -3.97 7.61
C MET A 176 24.02 -5.38 7.98
N ALA A 177 23.91 -6.28 7.00
CA ALA A 177 23.51 -7.66 7.23
C ALA A 177 24.52 -8.64 6.60
N HIS A 178 24.77 -9.77 7.27
CA HIS A 178 25.53 -10.88 6.72
C HIS A 178 24.85 -11.42 5.46
N ARG A 179 25.60 -11.53 4.37
CA ARG A 179 25.12 -12.12 3.11
C ARG A 179 25.73 -13.47 2.78
N MET A 180 26.85 -13.82 3.41
CA MET A 180 27.43 -15.17 3.38
C MET A 180 26.59 -16.16 4.20
N SER A 181 27.12 -17.37 4.43
CA SER A 181 26.47 -18.44 5.17
C SER A 181 27.41 -18.98 6.26
N ASN A 182 26.91 -19.26 7.48
CA ASN A 182 27.76 -19.70 8.60
C ASN A 182 27.56 -21.18 8.98
N ALA A 183 28.58 -22.02 8.85
CA ALA A 183 28.57 -23.40 9.31
C ALA A 183 29.20 -23.52 10.70
N ARG A 184 28.38 -23.79 11.73
CA ARG A 184 28.80 -23.93 13.14
C ARG A 184 28.72 -25.38 13.59
N VAL A 185 29.86 -25.99 13.91
CA VAL A 185 29.97 -27.36 14.42
C VAL A 185 30.44 -27.32 15.87
N THR A 186 29.64 -27.89 16.78
CA THR A 186 29.99 -28.00 18.20
C THR A 186 30.16 -29.47 18.58
N LEU A 187 31.33 -29.82 19.11
CA LEU A 187 31.60 -31.18 19.61
C LEU A 187 31.23 -31.27 21.09
N ILE A 188 30.36 -32.22 21.42
CA ILE A 188 29.79 -32.35 22.77
C ILE A 188 30.32 -33.64 23.42
N GLN A 189 30.89 -33.51 24.63
CA GLN A 189 31.41 -34.65 25.39
C GLN A 189 30.28 -35.65 25.70
N GLY A 190 30.42 -36.87 25.21
CA GLY A 190 29.57 -38.01 25.54
C GLY A 190 30.13 -38.87 26.67
N SER A 191 29.74 -40.14 26.70
CA SER A 191 30.17 -41.09 27.72
C SER A 191 31.58 -41.66 27.44
N GLY A 192 32.23 -42.18 28.49
CA GLY A 192 33.47 -42.97 28.39
C GLY A 192 34.79 -42.22 28.58
N PHE A 193 34.78 -40.90 28.79
CA PHE A 193 35.98 -40.11 29.09
C PHE A 193 36.27 -40.04 30.60
N ALA A 194 37.55 -40.04 30.97
CA ALA A 194 37.96 -39.71 32.32
C ALA A 194 37.89 -38.19 32.59
N GLU A 195 37.90 -37.80 33.86
CA GLU A 195 37.91 -36.39 34.27
C GLU A 195 39.13 -35.65 33.68
N GLY A 196 38.89 -34.49 33.05
CA GLY A 196 39.93 -33.72 32.35
C GLY A 196 40.41 -34.31 31.02
N GLU A 197 40.03 -35.54 30.65
CA GLU A 197 40.49 -36.19 29.41
C GLU A 197 39.99 -35.43 28.16
N TRP A 198 38.71 -35.07 28.14
CA TRP A 198 38.08 -34.39 27.00
C TRP A 198 38.71 -33.03 26.68
N ALA A 199 39.11 -32.27 27.70
CA ALA A 199 39.72 -30.94 27.52
C ALA A 199 41.10 -31.01 26.84
N ASN A 200 41.86 -32.08 27.12
CA ASN A 200 43.22 -32.28 26.60
C ASN A 200 43.25 -33.11 25.30
N LEU A 201 42.10 -33.60 24.82
CA LEU A 201 42.01 -34.43 23.63
C LEU A 201 42.11 -33.58 22.35
N GLU A 202 43.01 -33.95 21.45
CA GLU A 202 43.12 -33.31 20.14
C GLU A 202 41.82 -33.50 19.33
N LYS A 203 41.29 -32.38 18.84
CA LYS A 203 40.04 -32.28 18.08
C LYS A 203 40.26 -31.32 16.92
N ILE A 204 39.93 -31.74 15.70
CA ILE A 204 40.03 -30.94 14.47
C ILE A 204 38.74 -31.16 13.68
N VAL A 205 38.12 -30.08 13.19
CA VAL A 205 37.01 -30.13 12.22
C VAL A 205 37.46 -29.35 10.99
N LEU A 206 37.19 -29.87 9.80
CA LEU A 206 37.42 -29.21 8.51
C LEU A 206 36.14 -29.26 7.67
N THR A 207 35.84 -28.17 6.96
CA THR A 207 34.64 -28.04 6.11
C THR A 207 34.99 -28.42 4.67
N ALA A 208 34.21 -29.34 4.10
CA ALA A 208 34.53 -30.04 2.86
C ALA A 208 33.49 -29.80 1.77
N ASN A 209 33.92 -29.96 0.51
CA ASN A 209 33.08 -29.88 -0.69
C ASN A 209 32.32 -28.55 -0.85
N VAL A 210 32.98 -27.43 -0.53
CA VAL A 210 32.47 -26.08 -0.71
C VAL A 210 33.27 -25.31 -1.78
N ALA A 211 32.57 -24.50 -2.58
CA ALA A 211 33.17 -23.43 -3.36
C ALA A 211 33.47 -22.21 -2.46
N ARG A 212 34.56 -21.49 -2.77
CA ARG A 212 35.01 -20.29 -2.02
C ARG A 212 34.81 -18.96 -2.73
N LYS A 213 34.50 -18.97 -4.03
CA LYS A 213 34.34 -17.76 -4.85
C LYS A 213 32.87 -17.34 -4.98
N ALA A 214 32.62 -16.06 -4.80
CA ALA A 214 31.31 -15.43 -4.86
C ALA A 214 31.29 -14.30 -5.90
N SER A 215 30.18 -14.21 -6.61
CA SER A 215 29.77 -13.07 -7.42
C SER A 215 28.69 -12.34 -6.61
N ILE A 216 28.91 -11.06 -6.33
CA ILE A 216 28.07 -10.25 -5.45
C ILE A 216 27.51 -9.05 -6.21
N ASN A 217 26.20 -8.85 -6.11
CA ASN A 217 25.58 -7.62 -6.59
C ASN A 217 25.57 -6.56 -5.48
N LEU A 218 26.34 -5.49 -5.61
CA LEU A 218 26.42 -4.38 -4.66
C LEU A 218 25.17 -3.47 -4.69
N SER A 219 24.30 -3.54 -5.70
CA SER A 219 23.04 -2.80 -5.73
C SER A 219 21.89 -3.49 -4.99
N THR A 220 21.93 -4.82 -4.83
CA THR A 220 20.89 -5.60 -4.12
C THR A 220 21.38 -6.35 -2.87
N GLY A 221 22.68 -6.60 -2.78
CA GLY A 221 23.33 -7.45 -1.77
C GLY A 221 23.21 -8.96 -2.05
N ASP A 222 22.77 -9.37 -3.24
CA ASP A 222 22.62 -10.78 -3.61
C ASP A 222 23.98 -11.44 -3.87
N ILE A 223 24.10 -12.72 -3.46
CA ILE A 223 25.33 -13.52 -3.63
C ILE A 223 25.05 -14.78 -4.46
N LYS A 224 25.91 -15.04 -5.43
CA LYS A 224 25.94 -16.26 -6.24
C LYS A 224 27.30 -16.95 -6.12
N THR A 225 27.31 -18.28 -6.18
CA THR A 225 28.58 -19.04 -6.27
C THR A 225 29.21 -18.83 -7.66
N ALA A 226 30.46 -18.39 -7.71
CA ALA A 226 31.20 -18.05 -8.93
C ALA A 226 32.33 -19.05 -9.29
N GLY A 227 32.54 -20.09 -8.49
CA GLY A 227 33.60 -21.07 -8.68
C GLY A 227 33.13 -22.52 -8.51
N ALA A 228 33.95 -23.47 -8.96
CA ALA A 228 33.73 -24.88 -8.70
C ALA A 228 34.03 -25.25 -7.23
N VAL A 229 33.60 -26.45 -6.84
CA VAL A 229 33.96 -27.03 -5.53
C VAL A 229 35.48 -27.21 -5.43
N GLU A 230 36.05 -26.76 -4.33
CA GLU A 230 37.50 -26.75 -4.13
C GLU A 230 38.06 -28.12 -3.71
N ASN A 231 39.16 -28.53 -4.33
CA ASN A 231 39.87 -29.78 -4.02
C ASN A 231 40.53 -29.80 -2.62
N THR A 232 40.46 -28.70 -1.87
CA THR A 232 41.04 -28.59 -0.52
C THR A 232 40.03 -28.04 0.47
N MET A 233 39.85 -28.75 1.59
CA MET A 233 38.94 -28.38 2.66
C MET A 233 39.30 -27.02 3.27
N THR A 234 38.29 -26.27 3.70
CA THR A 234 38.43 -25.00 4.43
C THR A 234 38.68 -25.29 5.91
N ILE A 235 39.64 -24.57 6.50
CA ILE A 235 40.01 -24.67 7.91
C ILE A 235 39.13 -23.66 8.67
N PRO A 236 38.22 -24.11 9.56
CA PRO A 236 37.32 -23.22 10.30
C PRO A 236 38.06 -22.40 11.35
N SER A 237 37.50 -21.24 11.71
CA SER A 237 37.82 -20.61 13.00
C SER A 237 37.40 -21.53 14.14
N ARG A 238 38.15 -21.51 15.26
CA ARG A 238 37.89 -22.38 16.41
C ARG A 238 37.89 -21.58 17.71
N THR A 239 36.90 -21.82 18.56
CA THR A 239 36.90 -21.39 19.97
C THR A 239 36.46 -22.57 20.83
N ASN A 240 37.32 -23.04 21.73
CA ASN A 240 37.09 -24.23 22.57
C ASN A 240 36.72 -25.48 21.73
N ASP A 241 35.51 -26.01 21.89
CA ASP A 241 34.96 -27.15 21.16
C ASP A 241 33.88 -26.74 20.13
N GLU A 242 33.99 -25.51 19.64
CA GLU A 242 33.17 -24.96 18.56
C GLU A 242 34.06 -24.52 17.37
N TRP A 243 33.62 -24.89 16.17
CA TRP A 243 34.24 -24.53 14.90
C TRP A 243 33.22 -23.76 14.06
N ARG A 244 33.62 -22.60 13.50
CA ARG A 244 32.79 -21.78 12.61
C ARG A 244 33.47 -21.60 11.26
N THR A 245 32.71 -21.79 10.19
CA THR A 245 33.17 -21.56 8.81
C THR A 245 32.22 -20.61 8.10
N ILE A 246 32.75 -19.52 7.55
CA ILE A 246 32.04 -18.74 6.54
C ILE A 246 32.07 -19.51 5.22
N VAL A 247 30.92 -19.64 4.57
CA VAL A 247 30.70 -20.45 3.35
C VAL A 247 29.88 -19.61 2.37
N VAL A 248 30.24 -19.67 1.07
CA VAL A 248 29.42 -19.06 0.01
C VAL A 248 28.09 -19.80 -0.07
N PRO A 249 26.92 -19.14 -0.10
CA PRO A 249 25.62 -19.81 -0.18
C PRO A 249 25.54 -20.79 -1.37
N GLN A 250 25.34 -22.07 -1.07
CA GLN A 250 25.42 -23.18 -2.04
C GLN A 250 24.75 -24.46 -1.53
N THR A 251 24.44 -25.38 -2.44
CA THR A 251 23.84 -26.70 -2.10
C THR A 251 24.86 -27.83 -2.32
N VAL A 252 25.06 -28.65 -1.29
CA VAL A 252 25.88 -29.87 -1.34
C VAL A 252 24.98 -31.09 -1.50
N ALA A 253 25.37 -32.02 -2.38
CA ALA A 253 24.57 -33.20 -2.70
C ALA A 253 24.49 -34.24 -1.56
N ALA A 254 23.42 -35.03 -1.57
CA ALA A 254 23.21 -36.14 -0.64
C ALA A 254 24.38 -37.15 -0.68
N GLY A 255 24.79 -37.66 0.49
CA GLY A 255 25.91 -38.59 0.64
C GLY A 255 27.31 -37.96 0.54
N THR A 256 27.41 -36.68 0.15
CA THR A 256 28.69 -35.95 0.15
C THR A 256 29.13 -35.59 1.57
N THR A 257 30.45 -35.56 1.80
CA THR A 257 31.02 -35.20 3.12
C THR A 257 30.92 -33.69 3.34
N LEU A 258 30.24 -33.27 4.40
CA LEU A 258 30.17 -31.86 4.82
C LEU A 258 31.35 -31.50 5.73
N PHE A 259 31.69 -32.39 6.68
CA PHE A 259 32.78 -32.18 7.62
C PHE A 259 33.71 -33.39 7.73
N SER A 260 35.01 -33.14 7.80
CA SER A 260 36.02 -34.10 8.22
C SER A 260 36.41 -33.81 9.67
N ILE A 261 36.16 -34.76 10.57
CA ILE A 261 36.31 -34.58 12.02
C ILE A 261 37.36 -35.56 12.52
N THR A 262 38.48 -35.06 13.06
CA THR A 262 39.54 -35.89 13.64
C THR A 262 39.52 -35.77 15.16
N ILE A 263 39.43 -36.91 15.85
CA ILE A 263 39.41 -37.01 17.32
C ILE A 263 40.56 -37.93 17.75
N GLY A 264 41.51 -37.42 18.54
CA GLY A 264 42.67 -38.20 19.02
C GLY A 264 43.48 -38.84 17.89
N GLY A 265 43.65 -38.14 16.76
CA GLY A 265 44.31 -38.65 15.55
C GLY A 265 43.46 -39.56 14.65
N VAL A 266 42.24 -39.95 15.04
CA VAL A 266 41.36 -40.81 14.23
C VAL A 266 40.36 -39.96 13.42
N PRO A 267 40.33 -40.06 12.07
CA PRO A 267 39.44 -39.27 11.22
C PRO A 267 38.07 -39.93 11.00
N TYR A 268 37.02 -39.09 11.00
CA TYR A 268 35.63 -39.44 10.75
C TYR A 268 35.05 -38.50 9.67
N LYS A 269 34.11 -39.00 8.87
CA LYS A 269 33.38 -38.21 7.87
C LYS A 269 31.94 -38.00 8.32
N PHE A 270 31.47 -36.76 8.24
CA PHE A 270 30.07 -36.40 8.47
C PHE A 270 29.38 -36.16 7.11
N THR A 271 28.29 -36.89 6.86
CA THR A 271 27.51 -36.89 5.62
C THR A 271 26.01 -36.85 5.96
N LYS A 272 25.20 -36.11 5.20
CA LYS A 272 23.73 -36.21 5.26
C LYS A 272 23.19 -37.14 4.17
N ASN A 273 22.04 -37.76 4.41
CA ASN A 273 21.34 -38.63 3.45
C ASN A 273 20.48 -37.86 2.43
N GLU A 274 20.41 -36.53 2.59
CA GLU A 274 19.67 -35.57 1.77
C GLU A 274 20.62 -34.45 1.34
N ALA A 275 20.24 -33.69 0.31
CA ALA A 275 21.01 -32.51 -0.10
C ALA A 275 20.93 -31.43 0.99
N PHE A 276 22.02 -30.70 1.19
CA PHE A 276 22.16 -29.69 2.25
C PHE A 276 22.48 -28.32 1.67
N THR A 277 21.68 -27.31 2.01
CA THR A 277 21.86 -25.93 1.52
C THR A 277 22.45 -25.04 2.61
N TYR A 278 23.60 -24.44 2.33
CA TYR A 278 24.12 -23.30 3.09
C TYR A 278 23.33 -22.04 2.69
N VAL A 279 22.51 -21.51 3.60
CA VAL A 279 21.56 -20.41 3.33
C VAL A 279 22.19 -19.03 3.61
N SER A 280 22.00 -18.08 2.70
CA SER A 280 22.48 -16.69 2.86
C SER A 280 21.90 -16.02 4.11
N GLY A 281 22.74 -15.31 4.86
CA GLY A 281 22.37 -14.58 6.08
C GLY A 281 21.90 -15.46 7.24
N LYS A 282 22.26 -16.76 7.24
CA LYS A 282 21.85 -17.73 8.26
C LYS A 282 23.03 -18.55 8.80
N MET A 283 22.81 -19.10 9.98
CA MET A 283 23.74 -19.99 10.68
C MET A 283 23.17 -21.40 10.76
N MET A 284 23.96 -22.38 10.32
CA MET A 284 23.64 -23.79 10.28
C MET A 284 24.41 -24.47 11.41
N ASN A 285 23.68 -24.82 12.46
CA ASN A 285 24.21 -25.32 13.72
C ASN A 285 24.19 -26.85 13.73
N PHE A 286 25.30 -27.48 14.10
CA PHE A 286 25.44 -28.94 14.21
C PHE A 286 26.03 -29.32 15.58
N GLY A 287 25.19 -29.87 16.48
CA GLY A 287 25.65 -30.45 17.74
C GLY A 287 26.00 -31.92 17.57
N ILE A 288 27.28 -32.27 17.60
CA ILE A 288 27.77 -33.64 17.41
C ILE A 288 28.32 -34.18 18.73
N LYS A 289 27.59 -35.11 19.34
CA LYS A 289 28.02 -35.81 20.54
C LYS A 289 29.06 -36.87 20.20
N VAL A 290 30.14 -36.93 20.97
CA VAL A 290 31.24 -37.90 20.80
C VAL A 290 31.27 -38.83 22.01
N ASP A 291 30.96 -40.12 21.84
CA ASP A 291 31.13 -41.14 22.89
C ASP A 291 32.43 -41.94 22.66
N LYS A 292 33.21 -42.20 23.72
CA LYS A 292 34.44 -43.02 23.64
C LYS A 292 34.10 -44.50 23.80
N GLN A 293 34.51 -45.34 22.83
CA GLN A 293 34.21 -46.77 22.86
C GLN A 293 35.23 -47.55 23.70
N ALA A 294 34.73 -48.44 24.56
CA ALA A 294 35.57 -49.27 25.42
C ALA A 294 36.41 -50.28 24.61
N GLY A 295 37.73 -50.28 24.84
CA GLY A 295 38.65 -51.29 24.32
C GLY A 295 39.12 -51.15 22.87
N SER A 296 38.58 -50.21 22.08
CA SER A 296 38.95 -50.04 20.65
C SER A 296 39.78 -48.80 20.33
N GLY A 297 39.81 -47.79 21.22
CA GLY A 297 40.40 -46.48 20.92
C GLY A 297 39.58 -45.64 19.91
N ALA A 298 38.41 -46.14 19.48
CA ALA A 298 37.53 -45.45 18.54
C ALA A 298 36.47 -44.60 19.25
N TYR A 299 35.91 -43.64 18.52
CA TYR A 299 34.88 -42.73 18.98
C TYR A 299 33.60 -42.90 18.14
N LYS A 300 32.44 -42.82 18.77
CA LYS A 300 31.15 -42.78 18.09
C LYS A 300 30.65 -41.34 18.05
N LEU A 301 30.55 -40.79 16.84
CA LEU A 301 29.95 -39.48 16.60
C LEU A 301 28.45 -39.65 16.34
N THR A 302 27.62 -38.82 16.99
CA THR A 302 26.16 -38.82 16.85
C THR A 302 25.66 -37.38 16.74
N LEU A 303 24.95 -37.04 15.67
CA LEU A 303 24.23 -35.76 15.59
C LEU A 303 23.10 -35.76 16.63
N ILE A 304 23.06 -34.74 17.49
CA ILE A 304 22.05 -34.59 18.55
C ILE A 304 21.27 -33.27 18.46
N SER A 305 21.75 -32.30 17.68
CA SER A 305 20.98 -31.11 17.29
C SER A 305 21.38 -30.63 15.90
N GLU A 306 20.39 -30.18 15.13
CA GLU A 306 20.56 -29.47 13.86
C GLU A 306 19.55 -28.33 13.81
N SER A 307 19.97 -27.11 13.45
CA SER A 307 19.05 -25.98 13.27
C SER A 307 19.62 -24.93 12.32
N ILE A 308 18.71 -24.24 11.60
CA ILE A 308 19.02 -23.03 10.84
C ILE A 308 18.46 -21.85 11.63
N THR A 309 19.33 -20.94 12.08
CA THR A 309 18.96 -19.76 12.87
C THR A 309 19.27 -18.48 12.11
N PRO A 310 18.68 -17.32 12.50
CA PRO A 310 19.30 -16.03 12.26
C PRO A 310 20.78 -16.05 12.68
N TRP A 311 21.60 -15.19 12.07
CA TRP A 311 23.00 -15.07 12.46
C TRP A 311 23.08 -14.43 13.85
N GLU A 312 23.46 -15.23 14.85
CA GLU A 312 23.79 -14.74 16.20
C GLU A 312 25.26 -14.28 16.23
N ASN A 313 25.62 -13.32 17.08
CA ASN A 313 26.98 -12.80 17.14
C ASN A 313 28.05 -13.90 17.21
N ASP A 314 29.09 -13.76 16.40
CA ASP A 314 30.24 -14.65 16.43
C ASP A 314 31.08 -14.44 17.70
N LEU A 315 31.61 -15.55 18.24
CA LEU A 315 32.42 -15.54 19.46
C LEU A 315 33.69 -14.71 19.31
N VAL A 316 34.23 -14.65 18.09
CA VAL A 316 35.42 -13.87 17.69
C VAL A 316 35.18 -13.25 16.31
N SER A 317 34.34 -12.21 16.23
CA SER A 317 34.20 -11.36 15.03
C SER A 317 35.07 -10.11 15.12
N HIS A 318 35.70 -9.79 13.98
CA HIS A 318 36.48 -8.57 13.64
C HIS A 318 37.48 -8.04 14.67
N ASP A 319 38.03 -8.87 15.55
CA ASP A 319 39.01 -8.47 16.60
C ASP A 319 38.63 -7.26 17.46
N ALA A 320 37.34 -6.87 17.45
CA ALA A 320 36.82 -5.83 18.32
C ALA A 320 37.18 -6.20 19.75
N THR A 321 37.83 -5.27 20.47
CA THR A 321 38.26 -5.50 21.86
C THR A 321 37.00 -5.76 22.65
N ALA A 322 36.72 -7.03 22.94
CA ALA A 322 35.38 -7.43 23.33
C ALA A 322 35.00 -6.64 24.59
N LYS A 323 34.01 -5.75 24.43
CA LYS A 323 33.24 -5.24 25.55
C LYS A 323 32.41 -6.43 26.01
N GLU A 324 33.05 -7.36 26.70
CA GLU A 324 32.41 -8.52 27.26
C GLU A 324 31.39 -8.05 28.27
N TYR A 325 30.26 -8.76 28.33
CA TYR A 325 29.40 -8.62 29.48
C TYR A 325 30.12 -9.18 30.70
N VAL A 326 30.12 -8.41 31.80
CA VAL A 326 30.39 -8.98 33.11
C VAL A 326 29.23 -9.93 33.40
N VAL A 327 29.48 -11.24 33.35
CA VAL A 327 28.48 -12.26 33.62
C VAL A 327 28.32 -12.43 35.12
N ILE A 328 27.11 -12.21 35.64
CA ILE A 328 26.76 -12.38 37.05
C ILE A 328 25.59 -13.35 37.14
N ASN A 329 25.79 -14.46 37.85
CA ASN A 329 24.70 -15.33 38.26
C ASN A 329 24.09 -14.80 39.56
N SER A 330 22.85 -14.33 39.50
CA SER A 330 22.12 -13.77 40.64
C SER A 330 21.12 -14.76 41.23
N THR A 331 20.84 -14.60 42.52
CA THR A 331 19.57 -15.02 43.11
C THR A 331 18.69 -13.78 43.28
N LYS A 332 17.37 -13.99 43.27
CA LYS A 332 16.38 -12.91 43.31
C LYS A 332 16.57 -12.02 44.54
N GLY A 333 16.73 -10.72 44.32
CA GLY A 333 16.94 -9.70 45.35
C GLY A 333 18.40 -9.54 45.82
N HIS A 334 19.36 -10.18 45.14
CA HIS A 334 20.77 -10.25 45.56
C HIS A 334 21.79 -9.91 44.45
N LEU A 335 21.39 -9.19 43.39
CA LEU A 335 22.28 -8.83 42.29
C LEU A 335 23.47 -7.97 42.76
N LYS A 336 23.23 -7.06 43.71
CA LYS A 336 24.26 -6.17 44.28
C LYS A 336 25.34 -6.96 45.03
N GLU A 337 24.91 -7.92 45.85
CA GLU A 337 25.78 -8.85 46.57
C GLU A 337 26.54 -9.76 45.61
N ALA A 338 25.88 -10.25 44.55
CA ALA A 338 26.52 -11.09 43.52
C ALA A 338 27.60 -10.33 42.74
N ILE A 339 27.38 -9.06 42.38
CA ILE A 339 28.41 -8.19 41.75
C ILE A 339 29.59 -7.96 42.71
N ALA A 340 29.30 -7.70 43.98
CA ALA A 340 30.35 -7.51 45.00
C ALA A 340 31.16 -8.80 45.23
N ALA A 341 30.51 -9.96 45.31
CA ALA A 341 31.16 -11.27 45.44
C ALA A 341 32.03 -11.63 44.23
N ALA A 342 31.67 -11.15 43.03
CA ALA A 342 32.50 -11.24 41.82
C ALA A 342 33.70 -10.27 41.80
N ASN A 343 33.94 -9.51 42.88
CA ASN A 343 34.95 -8.45 42.99
C ASN A 343 34.82 -7.37 41.90
N LYS A 344 33.59 -6.96 41.60
CA LYS A 344 33.28 -5.91 40.61
C LYS A 344 32.68 -4.67 41.28
N ASP A 345 32.99 -3.51 40.72
CA ASP A 345 32.46 -2.22 41.16
C ASP A 345 31.24 -1.85 40.31
N TYR A 346 30.04 -1.97 40.90
CA TYR A 346 28.78 -1.71 40.20
C TYR A 346 28.65 -0.26 39.70
N THR A 347 29.36 0.69 40.31
CA THR A 347 29.33 2.10 39.87
C THR A 347 30.13 2.33 38.59
N LYS A 348 31.05 1.42 38.24
CA LYS A 348 31.88 1.44 37.02
C LYS A 348 31.43 0.42 35.97
N LEU A 349 30.52 -0.47 36.32
CA LEU A 349 30.07 -1.57 35.46
C LEU A 349 29.14 -1.03 34.37
N LYS A 350 29.64 -1.03 33.13
CA LYS A 350 28.89 -0.58 31.94
C LYS A 350 28.07 -1.68 31.28
N ASN A 351 28.53 -2.92 31.43
CA ASN A 351 28.16 -4.06 30.59
C ASN A 351 27.82 -5.26 31.47
N LEU A 352 26.54 -5.59 31.62
CA LEU A 352 26.07 -6.66 32.50
C LEU A 352 25.34 -7.75 31.71
N LYS A 353 25.71 -9.02 31.91
CA LYS A 353 24.87 -10.17 31.54
C LYS A 353 24.43 -10.85 32.83
N ILE A 354 23.14 -11.07 32.96
CA ILE A 354 22.55 -11.69 34.13
C ILE A 354 22.14 -13.12 33.77
N THR A 355 22.51 -14.05 34.64
CA THR A 355 22.01 -15.42 34.68
C THR A 355 21.39 -15.70 36.05
N GLY A 356 20.60 -16.77 36.18
CA GLY A 356 19.87 -17.06 37.41
C GLY A 356 18.59 -16.22 37.54
N GLU A 357 18.28 -15.75 38.75
CA GLU A 357 17.02 -15.06 39.06
C GLU A 357 17.23 -13.59 39.48
N ILE A 358 16.37 -12.69 38.99
CA ILE A 358 16.28 -11.29 39.45
C ILE A 358 14.84 -10.85 39.69
N GLY A 359 14.61 -9.96 40.64
CA GLY A 359 13.31 -9.45 41.04
C GLY A 359 13.23 -7.91 41.09
N PRO A 360 12.13 -7.37 41.64
CA PRO A 360 11.88 -5.92 41.71
C PRO A 360 13.07 -5.11 42.23
N THR A 361 13.65 -5.51 43.36
CA THR A 361 14.78 -4.81 44.00
C THR A 361 16.06 -4.84 43.16
N ASP A 362 16.28 -5.87 42.34
CA ASP A 362 17.44 -5.91 41.43
C ASP A 362 17.25 -4.94 40.25
N PHE A 363 16.03 -4.80 39.74
CA PHE A 363 15.69 -3.79 38.72
C PHE A 363 15.84 -2.37 39.27
N GLU A 364 15.28 -2.08 40.46
CA GLU A 364 15.44 -0.79 41.14
C GLU A 364 16.92 -0.46 41.38
N PHE A 365 17.72 -1.43 41.83
CA PHE A 365 19.17 -1.27 41.97
C PHE A 365 19.88 -0.95 40.65
N MET A 366 19.55 -1.66 39.56
CA MET A 366 20.13 -1.37 38.23
C MET A 366 19.73 0.02 37.72
N ARG A 367 18.48 0.44 37.95
CA ARG A 367 17.96 1.77 37.60
C ARG A 367 18.69 2.87 38.37
N ASP A 368 18.63 2.81 39.69
CA ASP A 368 18.95 3.94 40.58
C ASP A 368 20.44 4.02 40.95
N GLU A 369 21.12 2.88 41.12
CA GLU A 369 22.50 2.84 41.63
C GLU A 369 23.57 2.57 40.56
N MET A 370 23.25 1.81 39.51
CA MET A 370 24.21 1.48 38.44
C MET A 370 24.28 2.58 37.37
N SER A 371 24.72 3.78 37.75
CA SER A 371 24.71 4.99 36.91
C SER A 371 25.49 4.87 35.58
N ASN A 372 26.47 3.99 35.49
CA ASN A 372 27.24 3.72 34.28
C ASN A 372 26.70 2.56 33.42
N LEU A 373 25.63 1.86 33.82
CA LEU A 373 25.08 0.72 33.07
C LEU A 373 24.56 1.18 31.70
N GLN A 374 25.26 0.73 30.65
CA GLN A 374 25.02 1.07 29.24
C GLN A 374 24.45 -0.09 28.44
N SER A 375 24.71 -1.33 28.83
CA SER A 375 24.23 -2.49 28.08
C SER A 375 23.93 -3.65 29.01
N LEU A 376 22.72 -4.18 28.87
CA LEU A 376 22.18 -5.22 29.73
C LEU A 376 21.68 -6.40 28.90
N ASN A 377 22.19 -7.59 29.19
CA ASN A 377 21.71 -8.84 28.59
C ASN A 377 21.02 -9.70 29.65
N MET A 378 19.73 -9.97 29.43
CA MET A 378 18.90 -10.81 30.30
C MET A 378 18.36 -12.04 29.57
N LYS A 379 18.90 -12.42 28.39
CA LYS A 379 18.36 -13.50 27.53
C LYS A 379 18.06 -14.80 28.30
N GLU A 380 18.98 -15.17 29.19
CA GLU A 380 18.95 -16.38 30.03
C GLU A 380 18.40 -16.14 31.45
N ALA A 381 18.03 -14.91 31.81
CA ALA A 381 17.62 -14.56 33.16
C ALA A 381 16.15 -14.89 33.44
N ILE A 382 15.88 -15.42 34.63
CA ILE A 382 14.53 -15.57 35.16
C ILE A 382 14.17 -14.28 35.90
N VAL A 383 13.32 -13.45 35.28
CA VAL A 383 12.86 -12.20 35.87
C VAL A 383 11.59 -12.40 36.69
N TYR A 384 11.45 -11.64 37.77
CA TYR A 384 10.21 -11.51 38.55
C TYR A 384 9.78 -10.04 38.60
N GLY A 385 8.52 -9.78 38.31
CA GLY A 385 8.02 -8.42 38.15
C GLY A 385 6.52 -8.29 38.33
N ARG A 386 6.04 -7.05 38.24
CA ARG A 386 4.63 -6.66 38.39
C ARG A 386 4.23 -5.89 37.15
N PHE A 387 2.94 -5.88 36.81
CA PHE A 387 2.47 -5.15 35.64
C PHE A 387 2.18 -3.66 35.92
N GLY A 388 2.00 -3.26 37.19
CA GLY A 388 1.76 -1.87 37.56
C GLY A 388 0.34 -1.41 37.26
N TYR A 389 0.15 -0.18 36.79
CA TYR A 389 -1.16 0.43 36.56
C TYR A 389 -1.96 -0.15 35.37
N GLN A 390 -3.22 -0.54 35.68
CA GLN A 390 -4.18 -1.42 35.01
C GLN A 390 -5.24 -0.95 33.98
N PRO A 391 -5.35 0.33 33.59
CA PRO A 391 -6.65 1.05 33.56
C PRO A 391 -7.77 0.40 32.74
N TRP A 392 -7.44 -0.36 31.70
CA TRP A 392 -8.39 -1.07 30.84
C TRP A 392 -8.95 -2.40 31.39
N ILE A 393 -8.37 -2.99 32.45
CA ILE A 393 -8.80 -4.29 32.98
C ILE A 393 -9.99 -4.16 33.94
N SER A 394 -10.05 -3.07 34.72
CA SER A 394 -11.18 -2.81 35.64
C SER A 394 -11.38 -1.33 36.00
N GLY A 395 -11.08 -0.43 35.06
CA GLY A 395 -11.27 1.02 35.18
C GLY A 395 -10.08 1.76 35.80
N ASP A 396 -10.18 3.09 35.84
CA ASP A 396 -9.09 4.07 36.04
C ASP A 396 -8.35 4.01 37.40
N ASN A 397 -8.66 3.05 38.27
CA ASN A 397 -7.94 2.83 39.54
C ASN A 397 -7.43 1.39 39.69
N SER A 398 -7.47 0.58 38.63
CA SER A 398 -6.95 -0.79 38.64
C SER A 398 -5.42 -0.79 38.64
N HIS A 399 -4.81 -1.64 39.48
CA HIS A 399 -3.35 -1.77 39.59
C HIS A 399 -2.99 -3.23 39.92
N ASP A 400 -2.10 -3.81 39.13
CA ASP A 400 -1.70 -5.21 39.16
C ASP A 400 -0.33 -5.36 39.85
N GLY A 401 -0.36 -5.16 41.17
CA GLY A 401 0.80 -5.29 42.05
C GLY A 401 1.20 -6.75 42.35
N VAL A 402 0.60 -7.74 41.70
CA VAL A 402 0.93 -9.16 41.90
C VAL A 402 2.23 -9.49 41.18
N GLU A 403 3.22 -9.92 41.95
CA GLU A 403 4.51 -10.33 41.40
C GLU A 403 4.38 -11.69 40.68
N ARG A 404 4.93 -11.78 39.47
CA ARG A 404 4.91 -12.98 38.61
C ARG A 404 6.30 -13.26 38.08
N LYS A 405 6.59 -14.54 37.91
CA LYS A 405 7.75 -15.03 37.15
C LYS A 405 7.57 -14.67 35.69
N TYR A 406 8.67 -14.41 34.98
CA TYR A 406 8.71 -14.06 33.56
C TYR A 406 8.03 -12.74 33.20
N VAL A 407 7.98 -11.78 34.12
CA VAL A 407 7.47 -10.42 33.85
C VAL A 407 8.58 -9.41 34.15
N ILE A 408 8.89 -8.50 33.21
CA ILE A 408 9.75 -7.33 33.52
C ILE A 408 8.99 -6.41 34.48
N HIS A 409 9.64 -6.01 35.56
CA HIS A 409 9.00 -5.21 36.60
C HIS A 409 8.54 -3.83 36.09
N GLU A 410 7.48 -3.30 36.71
CA GLU A 410 7.05 -1.91 36.54
C GLU A 410 8.22 -0.96 36.84
N ARG A 411 8.40 0.07 35.99
CA ARG A 411 9.47 1.07 36.10
C ARG A 411 10.89 0.49 36.23
N ALA A 412 11.13 -0.71 35.70
CA ALA A 412 12.41 -1.42 35.83
C ALA A 412 13.62 -0.58 35.40
N PHE A 413 13.46 0.26 34.37
CA PHE A 413 14.46 1.16 33.82
C PHE A 413 13.84 2.53 33.44
N ASP A 414 12.80 2.98 34.15
CA ASP A 414 12.18 4.30 33.93
C ASP A 414 13.25 5.41 34.04
N GLU A 415 13.31 6.30 33.05
CA GLU A 415 14.27 7.39 32.88
C GLU A 415 15.76 6.95 32.90
N LYS A 416 16.05 5.69 32.56
CA LYS A 416 17.42 5.12 32.52
C LYS A 416 18.20 5.56 31.28
N ASN A 417 18.47 6.86 31.20
CA ASN A 417 19.23 7.51 30.12
C ASN A 417 20.68 7.00 29.94
N SER A 418 21.24 6.23 30.88
CA SER A 418 22.53 5.57 30.67
C SER A 418 22.43 4.34 29.77
N LEU A 419 21.26 3.69 29.68
CA LEU A 419 21.06 2.43 28.96
C LEU A 419 20.96 2.70 27.45
N ILE A 420 21.84 2.04 26.69
CA ILE A 420 21.98 2.17 25.23
C ILE A 420 21.44 0.93 24.51
N ARG A 421 21.54 -0.26 25.14
CA ARG A 421 21.19 -1.57 24.58
C ARG A 421 20.57 -2.49 25.63
N VAL A 422 19.51 -3.22 25.28
CA VAL A 422 18.90 -4.25 26.12
C VAL A 422 18.60 -5.52 25.32
N VAL A 423 18.89 -6.69 25.90
CA VAL A 423 18.41 -7.99 25.40
C VAL A 423 17.41 -8.55 26.40
N LEU A 424 16.18 -8.74 25.97
CA LEU A 424 15.09 -9.25 26.80
C LEU A 424 15.25 -10.78 27.04
N PRO A 425 14.73 -11.33 28.15
CA PRO A 425 14.71 -12.77 28.38
C PRO A 425 13.87 -13.53 27.36
N ASP A 426 14.39 -14.63 26.80
CA ASP A 426 13.65 -15.51 25.86
C ASP A 426 12.39 -16.13 26.50
N SER A 427 12.31 -16.12 27.83
CA SER A 427 11.23 -16.74 28.61
C SER A 427 10.11 -15.78 29.02
N LEU A 428 10.13 -14.50 28.60
CA LEU A 428 9.13 -13.52 29.04
C LEU A 428 7.68 -13.91 28.69
N THR A 429 6.78 -13.54 29.60
CA THR A 429 5.32 -13.58 29.42
C THR A 429 4.69 -12.18 29.47
N GLY A 430 5.41 -11.17 29.95
CA GLY A 430 4.91 -9.79 29.98
C GLY A 430 5.96 -8.73 30.32
N ILE A 431 5.61 -7.47 30.03
CA ILE A 431 6.40 -6.28 30.35
C ILE A 431 5.53 -5.30 31.15
N GLY A 432 6.03 -4.80 32.28
CA GLY A 432 5.28 -3.91 33.17
C GLY A 432 5.13 -2.46 32.68
N GLU A 433 4.27 -1.71 33.38
CA GLU A 433 4.12 -0.24 33.24
C GLU A 433 5.49 0.45 33.26
N ARG A 434 5.73 1.38 32.32
CA ARG A 434 6.93 2.24 32.29
C ARG A 434 8.28 1.48 32.36
N ALA A 435 8.33 0.20 32.00
CA ALA A 435 9.51 -0.65 32.16
C ALA A 435 10.80 -0.05 31.57
N PHE A 436 10.71 0.71 30.47
CA PHE A 436 11.80 1.40 29.79
C PHE A 436 11.43 2.85 29.40
N ARG A 437 10.38 3.45 29.98
CA ARG A 437 9.96 4.83 29.67
C ARG A 437 11.15 5.78 29.75
N ASN A 438 11.27 6.73 28.82
CA ASN A 438 12.34 7.72 28.78
C ASN A 438 13.78 7.12 28.77
N CYS A 439 13.98 5.91 28.25
CA CYS A 439 15.33 5.45 27.89
C CYS A 439 15.80 6.11 26.58
N VAL A 440 16.02 7.43 26.58
CA VAL A 440 16.20 8.22 25.34
C VAL A 440 17.46 7.86 24.54
N ASN A 441 18.41 7.17 25.16
CA ASN A 441 19.64 6.67 24.50
C ASN A 441 19.54 5.19 24.08
N LEU A 442 18.42 4.51 24.35
CA LEU A 442 18.20 3.13 23.93
C LEU A 442 18.06 3.09 22.40
N THR A 443 18.90 2.29 21.74
CA THR A 443 19.07 2.26 20.28
C THR A 443 18.87 0.85 19.72
N GLY A 444 18.69 0.78 18.39
CA GLY A 444 18.58 -0.48 17.65
C GLY A 444 17.15 -1.00 17.53
N SER A 445 17.05 -2.28 17.20
CA SER A 445 15.78 -3.03 17.07
C SER A 445 15.34 -3.59 18.43
N ILE A 446 14.03 -3.67 18.66
CA ILE A 446 13.46 -4.35 19.83
C ILE A 446 12.69 -5.59 19.38
N ILE A 447 13.18 -6.74 19.84
CA ILE A 447 12.51 -8.04 19.67
C ILE A 447 11.78 -8.37 20.97
N ILE A 448 10.45 -8.29 20.94
CA ILE A 448 9.60 -8.78 22.02
C ILE A 448 9.45 -10.30 21.81
N PRO A 449 9.90 -11.16 22.76
CA PRO A 449 10.03 -12.60 22.54
C PRO A 449 8.68 -13.33 22.56
N GLU A 450 8.61 -14.46 21.84
CA GLU A 450 7.44 -15.37 21.85
C GLU A 450 7.14 -15.88 23.25
N GLY A 451 5.85 -15.89 23.62
CA GLY A 451 5.38 -16.13 24.98
C GLY A 451 4.86 -14.87 25.67
N VAL A 452 5.30 -13.67 25.26
CA VAL A 452 4.74 -12.41 25.78
C VAL A 452 3.29 -12.26 25.33
N THR A 453 2.38 -12.10 26.29
CA THR A 453 0.95 -11.88 26.06
C THR A 453 0.51 -10.44 26.29
N ARG A 454 1.30 -9.65 27.05
CA ARG A 454 0.93 -8.28 27.47
C ARG A 454 2.13 -7.35 27.64
N ILE A 455 2.01 -6.16 27.06
CA ILE A 455 2.94 -5.03 27.25
C ILE A 455 2.19 -3.93 28.03
N GLY A 456 2.78 -3.45 29.13
CA GLY A 456 2.19 -2.45 30.01
C GLY A 456 2.10 -1.04 29.40
N PRO A 457 1.37 -0.11 30.04
CA PRO A 457 1.26 1.25 29.52
C PRO A 457 2.58 1.99 29.71
N SER A 458 2.90 2.89 28.78
CA SER A 458 4.17 3.61 28.72
C SER A 458 5.44 2.73 28.70
N ALA A 459 5.36 1.42 28.39
CA ALA A 459 6.48 0.49 28.54
C ALA A 459 7.78 0.94 27.84
N PHE A 460 7.70 1.54 26.66
CA PHE A 460 8.83 2.11 25.90
C PHE A 460 8.60 3.59 25.53
N MET A 461 7.64 4.27 26.17
CA MET A 461 7.28 5.66 25.86
C MET A 461 8.51 6.59 25.83
N TRP A 462 8.62 7.37 24.76
CA TRP A 462 9.70 8.32 24.49
C TRP A 462 11.11 7.70 24.41
N CYS A 463 11.23 6.41 24.08
CA CYS A 463 12.47 5.79 23.62
C CYS A 463 12.81 6.20 22.17
N ASN A 464 12.94 7.50 21.95
CA ASN A 464 13.04 8.15 20.63
C ASN A 464 14.35 7.87 19.85
N SER A 465 15.31 7.14 20.42
CA SER A 465 16.50 6.62 19.73
C SER A 465 16.33 5.18 19.18
N LEU A 466 15.22 4.50 19.50
CA LEU A 466 14.84 3.21 18.93
C LEU A 466 14.46 3.41 17.47
N THR A 467 15.45 3.29 16.59
CA THR A 467 15.37 3.57 15.15
C THR A 467 15.52 2.31 14.28
N GLY A 468 15.66 1.15 14.92
CA GLY A 468 15.61 -0.16 14.25
C GLY A 468 14.18 -0.65 14.04
N SER A 469 14.02 -1.98 13.95
CA SER A 469 12.71 -2.63 13.80
C SER A 469 12.05 -2.95 15.14
N LEU A 470 10.72 -3.04 15.14
CA LEU A 470 9.93 -3.58 16.25
C LEU A 470 9.37 -4.94 15.83
N SER A 471 9.73 -6.00 16.55
CA SER A 471 9.17 -7.34 16.37
C SER A 471 8.23 -7.68 17.53
N LEU A 472 6.96 -7.94 17.20
CA LEU A 472 5.90 -8.31 18.15
C LEU A 472 5.55 -9.80 17.99
N PRO A 473 5.40 -10.56 19.09
CA PRO A 473 5.24 -12.00 19.03
C PRO A 473 3.80 -12.41 18.70
N THR A 474 3.66 -13.61 18.13
CA THR A 474 2.35 -14.19 17.78
C THR A 474 1.44 -14.43 18.99
N THR A 475 2.01 -14.52 20.20
CA THR A 475 1.29 -14.68 21.47
C THR A 475 0.72 -13.39 22.05
N LEU A 476 1.04 -12.21 21.49
CA LEU A 476 0.65 -10.93 22.08
C LEU A 476 -0.85 -10.68 21.95
N GLU A 477 -1.52 -10.43 23.09
CA GLU A 477 -2.95 -10.14 23.16
C GLU A 477 -3.25 -8.68 23.55
N TYR A 478 -2.37 -8.02 24.30
CA TYR A 478 -2.60 -6.68 24.86
C TYR A 478 -1.39 -5.73 24.70
N ILE A 479 -1.59 -4.58 24.06
CA ILE A 479 -0.67 -3.45 24.04
C ILE A 479 -1.26 -2.31 24.88
N GLY A 480 -0.60 -1.99 25.99
CA GLY A 480 -1.07 -1.02 26.97
C GLY A 480 -1.06 0.42 26.48
N GLY A 481 -1.96 1.21 27.03
CA GLY A 481 -2.06 2.65 26.81
C GLY A 481 -2.69 3.36 28.00
N GLY A 482 -2.55 4.68 28.07
CA GLY A 482 -2.91 5.45 29.27
C GLY A 482 -3.77 6.67 28.99
N GLY A 483 -4.68 6.93 29.93
CA GLY A 483 -5.61 8.08 29.97
C GLY A 483 -5.32 9.07 31.10
N ALA A 484 -4.16 8.98 31.76
CA ALA A 484 -3.71 9.92 32.79
C ALA A 484 -2.60 10.82 32.24
N VAL A 485 -2.45 12.04 32.78
CA VAL A 485 -1.54 13.09 32.24
C VAL A 485 -0.07 12.65 32.15
N ASP A 486 0.34 11.67 32.97
CA ASP A 486 1.69 11.12 33.03
C ASP A 486 1.81 9.68 32.48
N ILE A 487 0.75 9.08 31.93
CA ILE A 487 0.75 7.71 31.40
C ILE A 487 0.27 7.73 29.94
N GLY A 488 1.21 7.55 29.02
CA GLY A 488 0.97 7.43 27.58
C GLY A 488 1.00 5.98 27.07
N GLY A 489 1.13 5.84 25.75
CA GLY A 489 1.10 4.56 25.03
C GLY A 489 2.33 3.70 25.26
N ALA A 490 2.21 2.38 25.08
CA ALA A 490 3.35 1.47 25.18
C ALA A 490 4.55 1.86 24.30
N PHE A 491 4.31 2.41 23.11
CA PHE A 491 5.32 2.84 22.15
C PHE A 491 5.16 4.32 21.72
N ASP A 492 4.46 5.14 22.51
CA ASP A 492 4.24 6.59 22.28
C ASP A 492 5.58 7.34 22.09
N GLY A 493 5.75 8.02 20.95
CA GLY A 493 6.98 8.73 20.58
C GLY A 493 8.24 7.85 20.49
N CYS A 494 8.08 6.58 20.13
CA CYS A 494 9.20 5.79 19.59
C CYS A 494 9.44 6.17 18.13
N HIS A 495 10.63 5.92 17.59
CA HIS A 495 11.00 6.29 16.22
C HIS A 495 11.42 5.07 15.39
N PHE A 496 10.79 3.91 15.63
CA PHE A 496 11.11 2.67 14.92
C PHE A 496 10.91 2.84 13.42
N ASN A 497 11.85 2.36 12.62
CA ASN A 497 11.81 2.47 11.16
C ASN A 497 11.48 1.11 10.53
N CYS A 498 10.19 0.76 10.48
CA CYS A 498 9.74 -0.54 9.97
C CYS A 498 8.26 -0.55 9.55
N GLU A 499 7.88 -1.56 8.77
CA GLU A 499 6.46 -1.88 8.52
C GLU A 499 5.81 -2.37 9.82
N LEU A 500 4.79 -1.67 10.33
CA LEU A 500 4.15 -1.99 11.61
C LEU A 500 3.28 -3.26 11.49
N LYS A 501 3.81 -4.39 11.97
CA LYS A 501 3.14 -5.71 11.92
C LYS A 501 2.49 -6.04 13.25
N LEU A 502 1.15 -5.98 13.26
CA LEU A 502 0.33 -6.37 14.41
C LEU A 502 0.02 -7.89 14.36
N PRO A 503 0.20 -8.64 15.46
CA PRO A 503 -0.02 -10.09 15.47
C PRO A 503 -1.50 -10.46 15.55
N ASN A 504 -1.88 -11.57 14.91
CA ASN A 504 -3.28 -12.01 14.73
C ASN A 504 -4.05 -12.33 16.04
N ASN A 505 -3.36 -12.48 17.17
CA ASN A 505 -3.99 -12.71 18.48
C ASN A 505 -4.22 -11.43 19.31
N LEU A 506 -3.81 -10.27 18.79
CA LEU A 506 -3.96 -8.98 19.47
C LEU A 506 -5.46 -8.61 19.58
N LYS A 507 -5.94 -8.45 20.81
CA LYS A 507 -7.32 -8.08 21.14
C LYS A 507 -7.45 -6.60 21.50
N TYR A 508 -6.37 -5.99 22.00
CA TYR A 508 -6.43 -4.66 22.61
C TYR A 508 -5.21 -3.80 22.25
N ILE A 509 -5.49 -2.61 21.71
CA ILE A 509 -4.54 -1.52 21.51
C ILE A 509 -5.00 -0.33 22.35
N GLY A 510 -4.24 0.05 23.36
CA GLY A 510 -4.62 1.11 24.30
C GLY A 510 -4.48 2.54 23.76
N HIS A 511 -4.90 3.50 24.58
CA HIS A 511 -4.76 4.94 24.29
C HIS A 511 -3.30 5.32 24.02
N HIS A 512 -3.07 6.16 23.02
CA HIS A 512 -1.74 6.63 22.60
C HIS A 512 -0.75 5.52 22.15
N ALA A 513 -1.16 4.25 22.01
CA ALA A 513 -0.26 3.09 21.96
C ALA A 513 0.94 3.22 21.00
N PHE A 514 0.73 3.79 19.81
CA PHE A 514 1.73 4.03 18.76
C PHE A 514 1.83 5.51 18.36
N ARG A 515 1.23 6.43 19.13
CA ARG A 515 1.18 7.86 18.85
C ARG A 515 2.54 8.47 18.48
N ASP A 516 2.55 9.40 17.53
CA ASP A 516 3.69 10.23 17.14
C ASP A 516 4.92 9.37 16.75
N ASN A 517 4.72 8.26 16.02
CA ASN A 517 5.78 7.39 15.50
C ASN A 517 5.97 7.57 13.96
N PRO A 518 6.72 8.61 13.50
CA PRO A 518 6.88 8.91 12.08
C PRO A 518 7.64 7.85 11.27
N GLY A 519 8.30 6.88 11.91
CA GLY A 519 9.06 5.83 11.24
C GLY A 519 8.27 4.58 10.84
N TYR A 520 7.02 4.42 11.31
CA TYR A 520 6.18 3.31 10.84
C TYR A 520 5.64 3.57 9.44
N TYR A 521 5.82 2.60 8.54
CA TYR A 521 5.38 2.74 7.14
C TYR A 521 4.55 1.56 6.63
N GLY A 522 3.96 1.72 5.45
CA GLY A 522 3.25 0.66 4.73
C GLY A 522 1.77 0.54 5.09
N ALA A 523 1.14 -0.56 4.65
CA ALA A 523 -0.29 -0.77 4.81
C ALA A 523 -0.63 -1.48 6.13
N LEU A 524 -1.11 -0.73 7.12
CA LEU A 524 -1.48 -1.29 8.42
C LEU A 524 -2.68 -2.25 8.30
N LYS A 525 -2.46 -3.52 8.65
CA LYS A 525 -3.53 -4.51 8.81
C LYS A 525 -3.92 -4.64 10.28
N LEU A 526 -5.15 -4.26 10.61
CA LEU A 526 -5.72 -4.45 11.94
C LEU A 526 -6.13 -5.93 12.13
N PRO A 527 -5.70 -6.62 13.20
CA PRO A 527 -6.03 -8.03 13.43
C PRO A 527 -7.53 -8.31 13.56
N GLU A 528 -8.00 -9.45 13.01
CA GLU A 528 -9.43 -9.82 13.04
C GLU A 528 -10.01 -9.97 14.45
N LYS A 529 -9.18 -10.39 15.42
CA LYS A 529 -9.55 -10.56 16.83
C LYS A 529 -9.50 -9.27 17.65
N LEU A 530 -9.23 -8.12 17.02
CA LEU A 530 -9.13 -6.84 17.70
C LEU A 530 -10.52 -6.38 18.18
N GLU A 531 -10.65 -6.19 19.49
CA GLU A 531 -11.88 -5.78 20.18
C GLU A 531 -11.87 -4.29 20.53
N TYR A 532 -10.67 -3.69 20.68
CA TYR A 532 -10.51 -2.31 21.15
C TYR A 532 -9.29 -1.59 20.54
N ILE A 533 -9.50 -0.34 20.17
CA ILE A 533 -8.48 0.64 19.72
C ILE A 533 -8.71 1.91 20.54
N GLY A 534 -7.74 2.35 21.34
CA GLY A 534 -7.88 3.48 22.24
C GLY A 534 -7.85 4.85 21.56
N ASP A 535 -8.12 5.89 22.34
CA ASP A 535 -7.98 7.28 21.88
C ASP A 535 -6.55 7.55 21.43
N LEU A 536 -6.37 8.29 20.34
CA LEU A 536 -5.07 8.73 19.82
C LEU A 536 -4.09 7.55 19.53
N ALA A 537 -4.58 6.33 19.36
CA ALA A 537 -3.75 5.11 19.28
C ALA A 537 -2.68 5.15 18.18
N PHE A 538 -3.00 5.73 17.01
CA PHE A 538 -2.11 5.92 15.86
C PHE A 538 -2.02 7.41 15.46
N PHE A 539 -2.16 8.31 16.44
CA PHE A 539 -2.18 9.75 16.17
C PHE A 539 -0.88 10.20 15.51
N ASN A 540 -0.98 10.89 14.37
CA ASN A 540 0.14 11.49 13.62
C ASN A 540 1.16 10.48 13.04
N ASP A 541 0.77 9.21 12.85
CA ASP A 541 1.57 8.19 12.15
C ASP A 541 1.45 8.35 10.63
N GLN A 542 2.04 9.43 10.11
CA GLN A 542 1.83 9.95 8.74
C GLN A 542 2.24 8.99 7.60
N ASN A 543 3.09 8.00 7.88
CA ASN A 543 3.62 7.08 6.87
C ASN A 543 2.85 5.73 6.78
N LEU A 544 1.86 5.52 7.64
CA LEU A 544 0.86 4.44 7.49
C LEU A 544 -0.09 4.79 6.34
N THR A 545 -0.19 3.93 5.32
CA THR A 545 -0.85 4.23 4.03
C THR A 545 -1.82 3.13 3.59
N GLY A 546 -2.49 3.31 2.44
CA GLY A 546 -3.38 2.30 1.85
C GLY A 546 -4.81 2.32 2.40
N ASN A 547 -5.51 1.19 2.25
CA ASN A 547 -6.88 0.98 2.71
C ASN A 547 -6.91 0.71 4.23
N LEU A 548 -7.97 1.14 4.91
CA LEU A 548 -8.21 0.86 6.33
C LEU A 548 -9.51 0.06 6.49
N THR A 549 -9.42 -1.12 7.10
CA THR A 549 -10.58 -1.97 7.43
C THR A 549 -10.68 -2.13 8.94
N ILE A 550 -11.82 -1.75 9.51
CA ILE A 550 -12.09 -1.90 10.94
C ILE A 550 -12.54 -3.35 11.23
N PRO A 551 -11.89 -4.09 12.14
CA PRO A 551 -12.27 -5.47 12.47
C PRO A 551 -13.60 -5.57 13.24
N GLN A 552 -14.41 -6.59 12.93
CA GLN A 552 -15.75 -6.85 13.48
C GLN A 552 -15.84 -6.86 15.02
N GLY A 553 -14.74 -7.09 15.72
CA GLY A 553 -14.67 -7.02 17.19
C GLY A 553 -14.84 -5.60 17.74
N VAL A 554 -14.30 -4.59 17.05
CA VAL A 554 -14.28 -3.18 17.47
C VAL A 554 -15.69 -2.59 17.47
N LYS A 555 -16.14 -2.01 18.59
CA LYS A 555 -17.52 -1.44 18.70
C LYS A 555 -17.60 0.08 18.58
N ALA A 556 -16.49 0.77 18.77
CA ALA A 556 -16.40 2.22 18.63
C ALA A 556 -15.05 2.60 18.01
N ILE A 557 -15.03 3.65 17.19
CA ILE A 557 -13.77 4.32 16.82
C ILE A 557 -13.56 5.46 17.81
N ASN A 558 -12.51 5.33 18.62
CA ASN A 558 -12.22 6.23 19.73
C ASN A 558 -11.60 7.56 19.29
N GLN A 559 -11.49 8.50 20.22
CA GLN A 559 -11.18 9.91 19.93
C GLN A 559 -9.82 10.04 19.24
N SER A 560 -9.82 10.61 18.03
CA SER A 560 -8.62 10.85 17.22
C SER A 560 -7.72 9.62 17.01
N ALA A 561 -8.30 8.40 17.04
CA ALA A 561 -7.55 7.15 16.96
C ALA A 561 -6.62 7.03 15.73
N PHE A 562 -7.01 7.63 14.59
CA PHE A 562 -6.23 7.66 13.34
C PHE A 562 -5.95 9.09 12.83
N ASN A 563 -6.15 10.12 13.64
CA ASN A 563 -6.03 11.52 13.24
C ASN A 563 -4.59 11.83 12.75
N GLY A 564 -4.46 12.41 11.56
CA GLY A 564 -3.17 12.73 10.93
C GLY A 564 -2.38 11.53 10.40
N THR A 565 -3.00 10.36 10.24
CA THR A 565 -2.38 9.21 9.53
C THR A 565 -2.42 9.37 8.01
N GLY A 566 -1.53 8.67 7.30
CA GLY A 566 -1.40 8.75 5.84
C GLY A 566 -2.33 7.86 5.02
N PHE A 567 -3.38 7.27 5.61
CA PHE A 567 -4.27 6.34 4.89
C PHE A 567 -4.92 7.05 3.69
N ASN A 568 -4.61 6.57 2.50
CA ASN A 568 -4.94 7.20 1.22
C ASN A 568 -5.74 6.28 0.28
N GLY A 569 -6.27 5.19 0.83
CA GLY A 569 -7.16 4.24 0.17
C GLY A 569 -8.62 4.40 0.61
N THR A 570 -9.38 3.31 0.58
CA THR A 570 -10.78 3.27 1.03
C THR A 570 -10.89 2.92 2.52
N LEU A 571 -12.00 3.35 3.14
CA LEU A 571 -12.37 3.04 4.52
C LEU A 571 -13.50 2.01 4.55
N GLN A 572 -13.29 0.88 5.22
CA GLN A 572 -14.32 -0.14 5.43
C GLN A 572 -14.77 -0.14 6.90
N LEU A 573 -16.04 0.19 7.10
CA LEU A 573 -16.73 0.21 8.39
C LEU A 573 -17.81 -0.87 8.40
N HIS A 574 -18.03 -1.53 9.55
CA HIS A 574 -19.04 -2.57 9.69
C HIS A 574 -20.25 -2.11 10.53
N ASP A 575 -21.41 -2.72 10.27
CA ASP A 575 -22.68 -2.44 10.98
C ASP A 575 -22.65 -2.68 12.50
N GLY A 576 -21.65 -3.40 13.01
CA GLY A 576 -21.44 -3.61 14.44
C GLY A 576 -20.85 -2.41 15.21
N LEU A 577 -20.53 -1.30 14.55
CA LEU A 577 -20.07 -0.06 15.19
C LEU A 577 -21.26 0.74 15.72
N THR A 578 -21.14 1.25 16.96
CA THR A 578 -22.17 2.07 17.62
C THR A 578 -21.79 3.55 17.73
N SER A 579 -20.50 3.90 17.66
CA SER A 579 -20.05 5.30 17.66
C SER A 579 -18.76 5.52 16.86
N ILE A 580 -18.61 6.73 16.33
CA ILE A 580 -17.39 7.25 15.71
C ILE A 580 -17.10 8.59 16.39
N ASN A 581 -16.11 8.60 17.28
CA ASN A 581 -15.90 9.66 18.24
C ASN A 581 -15.12 10.85 17.62
N GLN A 582 -14.91 11.91 18.42
CA GLN A 582 -14.28 13.15 17.99
C GLN A 582 -12.93 12.93 17.29
N GLY A 583 -12.78 13.48 16.09
CA GLY A 583 -11.54 13.52 15.32
C GLY A 583 -11.05 12.17 14.81
N ALA A 584 -11.83 11.10 14.90
CA ALA A 584 -11.45 9.71 14.58
C ALA A 584 -10.54 9.56 13.35
N PHE A 585 -10.92 10.20 12.24
CA PHE A 585 -10.21 10.24 10.95
C PHE A 585 -9.94 11.69 10.49
N ASN A 586 -9.73 12.62 11.43
CA ASN A 586 -9.41 14.01 11.10
C ASN A 586 -8.07 14.12 10.35
N ASN A 587 -8.06 14.86 9.24
CA ASN A 587 -6.92 15.05 8.34
C ASN A 587 -6.30 13.74 7.84
N VAL A 588 -7.13 12.72 7.56
CA VAL A 588 -6.71 11.46 6.96
C VAL A 588 -7.14 11.43 5.49
N PRO A 589 -6.25 11.25 4.49
CA PRO A 589 -6.56 11.40 3.07
C PRO A 589 -7.33 10.20 2.46
N LEU A 590 -8.25 9.59 3.23
CA LEU A 590 -9.12 8.50 2.79
C LEU A 590 -10.06 8.97 1.68
N LYS A 591 -10.30 8.12 0.69
CA LYS A 591 -11.01 8.45 -0.55
C LYS A 591 -12.03 7.38 -0.96
N GLY A 592 -12.86 7.71 -1.95
CA GLY A 592 -13.96 6.87 -2.42
C GLY A 592 -15.26 7.14 -1.67
N GLU A 593 -16.26 6.26 -1.80
CA GLU A 593 -17.55 6.41 -1.10
C GLU A 593 -17.43 6.08 0.40
N LEU A 594 -18.00 6.94 1.25
CA LEU A 594 -18.10 6.70 2.70
C LEU A 594 -19.40 5.97 3.04
N ASN A 595 -19.29 4.70 3.40
CA ASN A 595 -20.41 3.88 3.88
C ASN A 595 -20.48 3.92 5.42
N LEU A 596 -21.44 4.65 5.98
CA LEU A 596 -21.64 4.76 7.43
C LEU A 596 -22.40 3.54 8.00
N PRO A 597 -22.03 3.02 9.19
CA PRO A 597 -22.73 1.91 9.85
C PRO A 597 -24.21 2.22 10.12
N LYS A 598 -25.11 1.27 9.80
CA LYS A 598 -26.56 1.51 9.90
C LYS A 598 -27.10 1.81 11.31
N ASN A 599 -26.37 1.40 12.34
CA ASN A 599 -26.74 1.53 13.75
C ASN A 599 -26.13 2.76 14.44
N LEU A 600 -25.46 3.63 13.69
CA LEU A 600 -24.76 4.81 14.23
C LEU A 600 -25.77 5.87 14.69
N THR A 601 -25.70 6.28 15.97
CA THR A 601 -26.61 7.27 16.56
C THR A 601 -26.07 8.70 16.53
N SER A 602 -24.75 8.87 16.42
CA SER A 602 -24.07 10.17 16.32
C SER A 602 -22.74 10.09 15.57
N VAL A 603 -22.34 11.20 14.96
CA VAL A 603 -21.00 11.38 14.36
C VAL A 603 -20.28 12.47 15.17
N GLY A 604 -19.10 12.15 15.70
CA GLY A 604 -18.32 13.05 16.55
C GLY A 604 -17.79 14.30 15.84
N GLU A 605 -17.39 15.31 16.62
CA GLU A 605 -16.75 16.52 16.11
C GLU A 605 -15.51 16.18 15.27
N SER A 606 -15.38 16.76 14.08
CA SER A 606 -14.27 16.56 13.15
C SER A 606 -13.99 15.10 12.75
N ALA A 607 -14.94 14.17 12.95
CA ALA A 607 -14.72 12.73 12.79
C ALA A 607 -14.14 12.33 11.41
N PHE A 608 -14.55 13.01 10.33
CA PHE A 608 -14.08 12.83 8.96
C PHE A 608 -13.63 14.16 8.31
N ASN A 609 -13.22 15.14 9.13
CA ASN A 609 -12.73 16.43 8.64
C ASN A 609 -11.45 16.23 7.80
N GLY A 610 -11.34 16.88 6.65
CA GLY A 610 -10.14 16.84 5.80
C GLY A 610 -9.88 15.51 5.09
N CYS A 611 -10.90 14.65 4.96
CA CYS A 611 -10.88 13.48 4.09
C CYS A 611 -11.19 13.84 2.62
N ASP A 612 -10.98 12.91 1.68
CA ASP A 612 -11.25 13.06 0.24
C ASP A 612 -12.42 12.16 -0.21
N PHE A 613 -13.45 12.01 0.63
CA PHE A 613 -14.61 11.18 0.30
C PHE A 613 -15.44 11.77 -0.83
N SER A 614 -15.93 10.90 -1.71
CA SER A 614 -16.62 11.23 -2.96
C SER A 614 -18.00 10.56 -3.05
N GLY A 615 -18.84 11.07 -3.94
CA GLY A 615 -20.16 10.49 -4.22
C GLY A 615 -21.25 10.99 -3.26
N VAL A 616 -22.38 10.26 -3.19
CA VAL A 616 -23.54 10.65 -2.38
C VAL A 616 -23.39 10.10 -0.96
N LEU A 617 -23.25 10.98 0.03
CA LEU A 617 -23.21 10.59 1.44
C LEU A 617 -24.59 10.13 1.92
N LYS A 618 -24.70 8.86 2.31
CA LYS A 618 -25.91 8.32 2.94
C LYS A 618 -25.79 8.35 4.46
N LEU A 619 -26.70 9.08 5.12
CA LEU A 619 -26.76 9.17 6.57
C LEU A 619 -27.62 8.04 7.17
N PRO A 620 -27.18 7.36 8.26
CA PRO A 620 -27.95 6.30 8.91
C PRO A 620 -29.28 6.81 9.51
N SER A 621 -30.35 6.03 9.40
CA SER A 621 -31.70 6.43 9.84
C SER A 621 -31.87 6.59 11.36
N GLY A 622 -30.88 6.18 12.16
CA GLY A 622 -30.89 6.35 13.62
C GLY A 622 -30.08 7.55 14.12
N LEU A 623 -29.58 8.39 13.21
CA LEU A 623 -28.68 9.50 13.52
C LEU A 623 -29.43 10.69 14.13
N VAL A 624 -29.13 11.04 15.38
CA VAL A 624 -29.80 12.12 16.13
C VAL A 624 -29.06 13.45 16.01
N SER A 625 -27.73 13.42 15.88
CA SER A 625 -26.90 14.63 15.76
C SER A 625 -25.63 14.44 14.94
N ILE A 626 -25.22 15.52 14.27
CA ILE A 626 -23.96 15.61 13.53
C ILE A 626 -23.04 16.62 14.22
N GLY A 627 -21.85 16.19 14.63
CA GLY A 627 -20.88 17.02 15.35
C GLY A 627 -20.31 18.18 14.53
N ARG A 628 -19.68 19.13 15.24
CA ARG A 628 -18.95 20.26 14.63
C ARG A 628 -17.91 19.76 13.63
N ASN A 629 -17.77 20.38 12.46
CA ASN A 629 -16.81 20.00 11.41
C ASN A 629 -16.83 18.53 10.97
N ALA A 630 -17.87 17.73 11.28
CA ALA A 630 -17.85 16.27 11.15
C ALA A 630 -17.40 15.74 9.78
N PHE A 631 -17.79 16.41 8.70
CA PHE A 631 -17.46 16.10 7.30
C PHE A 631 -16.80 17.30 6.58
N ALA A 632 -16.29 18.29 7.30
CA ALA A 632 -15.67 19.48 6.70
C ALA A 632 -14.53 19.11 5.74
N GLY A 633 -14.36 19.87 4.66
CA GLY A 633 -13.30 19.67 3.67
C GLY A 633 -13.49 18.53 2.67
N ASN A 634 -14.55 17.70 2.78
CA ASN A 634 -14.85 16.64 1.82
C ASN A 634 -15.47 17.19 0.52
N TRP A 635 -14.64 17.90 -0.24
CA TRP A 635 -15.05 18.69 -1.42
C TRP A 635 -15.66 17.87 -2.56
N ARG A 636 -15.48 16.53 -2.58
CA ARG A 636 -15.99 15.60 -3.61
C ARG A 636 -17.34 14.96 -3.26
N LEU A 637 -17.89 15.19 -2.07
CA LEU A 637 -19.26 14.79 -1.73
C LEU A 637 -20.25 15.58 -2.59
N MET A 638 -21.19 14.89 -3.23
CA MET A 638 -22.01 15.46 -4.30
C MET A 638 -23.45 14.96 -4.33
N GLY A 639 -24.29 15.65 -5.11
CA GLY A 639 -25.71 15.32 -5.31
C GLY A 639 -26.59 15.72 -4.12
N THR A 640 -27.64 14.94 -3.88
CA THR A 640 -28.62 15.19 -2.81
C THR A 640 -28.16 14.61 -1.46
N LEU A 641 -27.98 15.47 -0.47
CA LEU A 641 -27.81 15.10 0.92
C LEU A 641 -29.17 15.11 1.63
N GLU A 642 -29.75 13.92 1.80
CA GLU A 642 -30.98 13.73 2.58
C GLU A 642 -30.64 13.44 4.05
N PHE A 643 -31.17 14.29 4.94
CA PHE A 643 -31.02 14.14 6.38
C PHE A 643 -32.14 13.25 6.94
N PRO A 644 -31.83 12.27 7.82
CA PRO A 644 -32.78 11.27 8.28
C PRO A 644 -33.80 11.85 9.26
N GLU A 645 -35.02 11.32 9.23
CA GLU A 645 -36.06 11.67 10.21
C GLU A 645 -35.65 11.23 11.61
N GLY A 646 -35.80 12.12 12.60
CA GLY A 646 -35.24 11.97 13.95
C GLY A 646 -33.90 12.68 14.17
N LEU A 647 -33.27 13.25 13.13
CA LEU A 647 -32.12 14.15 13.29
C LEU A 647 -32.57 15.49 13.91
N GLU A 648 -32.02 15.86 15.06
CA GLU A 648 -32.39 17.07 15.79
C GLU A 648 -31.45 18.25 15.53
N SER A 649 -30.16 18.00 15.26
CA SER A 649 -29.15 19.08 15.19
C SER A 649 -27.97 18.81 14.25
N ILE A 650 -27.49 19.89 13.60
CA ILE A 650 -26.30 19.91 12.74
C ILE A 650 -25.29 20.92 13.31
N GLY A 651 -24.09 20.46 13.65
CA GLY A 651 -23.04 21.27 14.28
C GLY A 651 -22.45 22.35 13.37
N ALA A 652 -21.76 23.32 13.99
CA ALA A 652 -21.03 24.36 13.27
C ALA A 652 -19.95 23.76 12.37
N GLY A 653 -19.79 24.29 11.15
CA GLY A 653 -18.82 23.76 10.17
C GLY A 653 -19.08 22.34 9.66
N ALA A 654 -20.15 21.65 10.06
CA ALA A 654 -20.34 20.20 9.85
C ALA A 654 -20.04 19.69 8.43
N PHE A 655 -20.42 20.45 7.40
CA PHE A 655 -20.18 20.16 5.98
C PHE A 655 -19.33 21.23 5.29
N ALA A 656 -18.74 22.18 6.02
CA ALA A 656 -18.06 23.33 5.41
C ALA A 656 -16.97 22.93 4.39
N ASN A 657 -17.04 23.50 3.19
CA ASN A 657 -16.25 23.19 2.00
C ASN A 657 -16.61 21.85 1.32
N CYS A 658 -17.79 21.27 1.53
CA CYS A 658 -18.35 20.20 0.71
C CYS A 658 -18.91 20.79 -0.61
N ARG A 659 -18.01 21.36 -1.41
CA ARG A 659 -18.31 22.25 -2.54
C ARG A 659 -19.15 21.64 -3.66
N SER A 660 -19.23 20.31 -3.75
CA SER A 660 -19.98 19.60 -4.79
C SER A 660 -21.38 19.13 -4.36
N ILE A 661 -21.82 19.35 -3.13
CA ILE A 661 -23.20 19.04 -2.70
C ILE A 661 -24.18 19.97 -3.44
N GLU A 662 -25.21 19.39 -4.06
CA GLU A 662 -26.13 20.08 -4.98
C GLU A 662 -27.47 20.44 -4.31
N GLN A 663 -27.98 19.53 -3.48
CA GLN A 663 -29.29 19.65 -2.82
C GLN A 663 -29.24 19.20 -1.37
N LEU A 664 -29.92 19.94 -0.49
CA LEU A 664 -30.19 19.52 0.89
C LEU A 664 -31.68 19.19 1.07
N ILE A 665 -31.99 18.08 1.75
CA ILE A 665 -33.35 17.74 2.18
C ILE A 665 -33.36 17.59 3.71
N PHE A 666 -33.99 18.52 4.41
CA PHE A 666 -34.09 18.54 5.86
C PHE A 666 -35.38 17.86 6.37
N PRO A 667 -35.32 17.02 7.43
CA PRO A 667 -36.45 16.29 8.00
C PRO A 667 -37.41 17.21 8.77
N GLU A 668 -38.52 16.65 9.25
CA GLU A 668 -39.47 17.36 10.12
C GLU A 668 -38.88 17.59 11.53
N SER A 669 -38.07 16.64 12.03
CA SER A 669 -37.43 16.70 13.35
C SER A 669 -36.34 17.77 13.55
N LEU A 670 -35.86 18.43 12.49
CA LEU A 670 -34.67 19.28 12.59
C LEU A 670 -34.93 20.53 13.42
N SER A 671 -34.24 20.67 14.55
CA SER A 671 -34.42 21.77 15.50
C SER A 671 -33.41 22.90 15.34
N SER A 672 -32.18 22.61 14.89
CA SER A 672 -31.08 23.60 14.87
C SER A 672 -29.98 23.35 13.84
N ILE A 673 -29.43 24.45 13.31
CA ILE A 673 -28.29 24.45 12.37
C ILE A 673 -27.19 25.40 12.87
N GLY A 674 -25.97 24.86 13.01
CA GLY A 674 -24.86 25.47 13.73
C GLY A 674 -24.06 26.54 12.96
N TYR A 675 -23.51 27.49 13.72
CA TYR A 675 -22.43 28.38 13.30
C TYR A 675 -21.55 28.76 14.50
N GLU A 676 -20.24 28.84 14.29
CA GLU A 676 -19.27 29.39 15.24
C GLU A 676 -18.27 30.32 14.52
N PRO A 677 -17.87 31.47 15.09
CA PRO A 677 -16.84 32.32 14.50
C PRO A 677 -15.49 31.60 14.37
N THR A 678 -14.88 31.69 13.19
CA THR A 678 -13.56 31.11 12.87
C THR A 678 -12.71 32.12 12.10
N TRP A 679 -11.39 31.91 12.04
CA TRP A 679 -10.45 32.81 11.37
C TRP A 679 -10.51 32.78 9.82
N GLY A 680 -11.36 31.94 9.22
CA GLY A 680 -11.38 31.70 7.77
C GLY A 680 -12.77 31.52 7.16
N ASP A 681 -13.81 32.09 7.78
CA ASP A 681 -15.22 32.05 7.31
C ASP A 681 -15.77 30.64 6.95
N ASN A 682 -15.21 29.60 7.57
CA ASN A 682 -15.65 28.20 7.45
C ASN A 682 -16.48 27.72 8.65
N GLY A 683 -17.00 28.67 9.45
CA GLY A 683 -17.66 28.40 10.72
C GLY A 683 -19.12 27.93 10.65
N GLY A 684 -19.79 28.12 9.52
CA GLY A 684 -21.18 27.73 9.31
C GLY A 684 -21.33 26.26 8.94
N ALA A 685 -22.40 25.60 9.38
CA ALA A 685 -22.69 24.20 9.06
C ALA A 685 -22.50 23.83 7.58
N PHE A 686 -22.85 24.75 6.66
CA PHE A 686 -22.70 24.62 5.20
C PHE A 686 -21.85 25.75 4.60
N ALA A 687 -20.77 26.14 5.30
CA ALA A 687 -19.97 27.28 4.89
C ALA A 687 -19.06 26.97 3.68
N ASN A 688 -19.18 27.79 2.64
CA ASN A 688 -18.47 27.66 1.35
C ASN A 688 -18.92 26.45 0.50
N ASP A 689 -20.15 25.98 0.69
CA ASP A 689 -20.74 24.89 -0.08
C ASP A 689 -21.41 25.43 -1.36
N PHE A 690 -20.57 25.89 -2.28
CA PHE A 690 -20.98 26.65 -3.47
C PHE A 690 -21.87 25.88 -4.46
N GLY A 691 -21.89 24.54 -4.41
CA GLY A 691 -22.73 23.69 -5.24
C GLY A 691 -24.22 23.74 -4.91
N ILE A 692 -24.61 24.18 -3.69
CA ILE A 692 -25.99 24.08 -3.23
C ILE A 692 -26.90 25.04 -4.03
N TYR A 693 -27.81 24.46 -4.82
CA TYR A 693 -28.83 25.18 -5.59
C TYR A 693 -30.27 24.74 -5.28
N SER A 694 -30.48 23.82 -4.33
CA SER A 694 -31.80 23.43 -3.86
C SER A 694 -31.77 23.11 -2.37
N ILE A 695 -32.77 23.60 -1.64
CA ILE A 695 -33.03 23.21 -0.24
C ILE A 695 -34.52 22.95 -0.10
N VAL A 696 -34.86 21.75 0.38
CA VAL A 696 -36.23 21.36 0.75
C VAL A 696 -36.28 21.13 2.25
N CYS A 697 -37.21 21.81 2.94
CA CYS A 697 -37.51 21.58 4.34
C CYS A 697 -38.85 20.84 4.45
N ARG A 698 -38.90 19.73 5.18
CA ARG A 698 -40.17 19.01 5.44
C ARG A 698 -40.95 19.56 6.64
N GLY A 699 -40.27 20.11 7.65
CA GLY A 699 -40.91 20.61 8.88
C GLY A 699 -41.83 21.81 8.68
N GLU A 700 -42.98 21.81 9.38
CA GLU A 700 -43.89 22.97 9.44
C GLU A 700 -43.37 24.10 10.34
N VAL A 701 -42.44 23.78 11.24
CA VAL A 701 -41.80 24.72 12.17
C VAL A 701 -40.34 24.93 11.72
N PRO A 702 -39.91 26.16 11.39
CA PRO A 702 -38.54 26.40 10.94
C PRO A 702 -37.51 26.08 12.02
N ALA A 703 -36.50 25.27 11.66
CA ALA A 703 -35.34 25.00 12.52
C ALA A 703 -34.61 26.31 12.90
N HIS A 704 -34.02 26.38 14.10
CA HIS A 704 -33.25 27.54 14.52
C HIS A 704 -31.87 27.59 13.82
N VAL A 705 -31.74 28.46 12.83
CA VAL A 705 -30.51 28.68 12.06
C VAL A 705 -29.67 29.77 12.72
N LEU A 706 -28.46 29.43 13.16
CA LEU A 706 -27.51 30.44 13.63
C LEU A 706 -26.98 31.29 12.47
N SER A 707 -26.92 32.60 12.67
CA SER A 707 -26.44 33.55 11.65
C SER A 707 -25.03 33.19 11.21
N GLY A 708 -24.85 32.93 9.91
CA GLY A 708 -23.60 32.46 9.31
C GLY A 708 -23.58 30.97 8.93
N ALA A 709 -24.58 30.17 9.32
CA ALA A 709 -24.64 28.73 9.04
C ALA A 709 -24.52 28.37 7.54
N PHE A 710 -25.03 29.24 6.66
CA PHE A 710 -25.04 29.10 5.20
C PHE A 710 -24.15 30.16 4.50
N ASN A 711 -23.04 30.59 5.11
CA ASN A 711 -22.13 31.55 4.49
C ASN A 711 -21.52 30.98 3.20
N GLY A 712 -21.53 31.75 2.11
CA GLY A 712 -21.08 31.29 0.79
C GLY A 712 -22.13 30.54 -0.03
N VAL A 713 -23.22 30.05 0.56
CA VAL A 713 -24.36 29.49 -0.18
C VAL A 713 -25.11 30.62 -0.89
N ALA A 714 -25.47 30.42 -2.16
CA ALA A 714 -26.09 31.44 -3.00
C ALA A 714 -27.62 31.55 -2.75
N LYS A 715 -28.02 31.98 -1.54
CA LYS A 715 -29.42 32.09 -1.07
C LYS A 715 -30.38 32.88 -1.97
N ASP A 716 -29.82 33.74 -2.82
CA ASP A 716 -30.55 34.56 -3.81
C ASP A 716 -30.90 33.80 -5.09
N ASN A 717 -30.15 32.75 -5.43
CA ASN A 717 -30.15 32.12 -6.76
C ASN A 717 -31.21 31.03 -6.94
N PHE A 718 -31.74 30.46 -5.86
CA PHE A 718 -32.76 29.42 -5.88
C PHE A 718 -33.94 29.69 -4.94
N THR A 719 -34.91 28.80 -4.93
CA THR A 719 -36.09 28.84 -4.06
C THR A 719 -35.92 27.83 -2.92
N LEU A 720 -36.14 28.28 -1.69
CA LEU A 720 -36.32 27.41 -0.53
C LEU A 720 -37.74 26.84 -0.57
N GLU A 721 -37.86 25.51 -0.62
CA GLU A 721 -39.16 24.82 -0.63
C GLU A 721 -39.53 24.37 0.79
N VAL A 722 -40.74 24.72 1.23
CA VAL A 722 -41.26 24.49 2.59
C VAL A 722 -42.73 24.10 2.54
N PRO A 723 -43.34 23.49 3.58
CA PRO A 723 -44.77 23.17 3.56
C PRO A 723 -45.63 24.41 3.28
N GLU A 724 -46.71 24.25 2.51
CA GLU A 724 -47.62 25.36 2.15
C GLU A 724 -48.16 26.11 3.39
N SER A 725 -48.43 25.36 4.47
CA SER A 725 -48.83 25.85 5.80
C SER A 725 -47.77 26.70 6.51
N ALA A 726 -46.49 26.57 6.14
CA ALA A 726 -45.33 27.08 6.86
C ALA A 726 -44.63 28.28 6.19
N ILE A 727 -45.01 28.65 4.96
CA ILE A 727 -44.35 29.73 4.19
C ILE A 727 -44.14 31.00 5.00
N SER A 728 -45.19 31.50 5.65
CA SER A 728 -45.11 32.74 6.46
C SER A 728 -44.24 32.61 7.70
N GLN A 729 -44.06 31.39 8.23
CA GLN A 729 -43.15 31.13 9.35
C GLN A 729 -41.69 31.19 8.87
N TYR A 730 -41.36 30.51 7.77
CA TYR A 730 -40.02 30.54 7.16
C TYR A 730 -39.62 31.94 6.68
N GLN A 731 -40.56 32.73 6.14
CA GLN A 731 -40.32 34.13 5.77
C GLN A 731 -40.01 35.06 6.95
N ALA A 732 -40.45 34.71 8.17
CA ALA A 732 -40.20 35.48 9.38
C ALA A 732 -39.06 34.94 10.25
N ALA A 733 -38.65 33.68 10.04
CA ALA A 733 -37.65 33.00 10.87
C ALA A 733 -36.21 33.48 10.54
N PRO A 734 -35.40 33.87 11.54
CA PRO A 734 -34.01 34.26 11.33
C PRO A 734 -33.19 33.21 10.57
N GLY A 735 -32.34 33.67 9.64
CA GLY A 735 -31.52 32.80 8.78
C GLY A 735 -32.28 32.20 7.60
N TRP A 736 -33.55 31.81 7.78
CA TRP A 736 -34.43 31.40 6.67
C TRP A 736 -34.97 32.60 5.88
N CYS A 737 -35.25 33.72 6.56
CA CYS A 737 -35.64 34.98 5.92
C CYS A 737 -34.56 35.57 4.99
N ASP A 738 -33.32 35.06 5.04
CA ASP A 738 -32.23 35.45 4.14
C ASP A 738 -32.42 34.89 2.72
N PHE A 739 -33.25 33.86 2.54
CA PHE A 739 -33.57 33.28 1.23
C PHE A 739 -34.66 34.14 0.55
N LYS A 740 -34.30 34.82 -0.54
CA LYS A 740 -35.22 35.76 -1.24
C LYS A 740 -36.47 35.11 -1.83
N ARG A 741 -36.46 33.79 -2.03
CA ARG A 741 -37.54 33.01 -2.62
C ARG A 741 -37.87 31.86 -1.69
N ILE A 742 -39.07 31.90 -1.09
CA ILE A 742 -39.62 30.84 -0.24
C ILE A 742 -41.00 30.52 -0.78
N ALA A 743 -41.27 29.26 -1.09
CA ALA A 743 -42.52 28.81 -1.72
C ALA A 743 -43.01 27.47 -1.17
N ALA A 744 -44.27 27.15 -1.42
CA ALA A 744 -44.85 25.85 -1.12
C ALA A 744 -44.08 24.75 -1.87
N HIS A 745 -43.68 23.72 -1.13
CA HIS A 745 -43.34 22.43 -1.68
C HIS A 745 -44.63 21.75 -2.16
N HIS A 746 -44.66 21.37 -3.43
CA HIS A 746 -45.74 20.61 -4.05
C HIS A 746 -45.13 19.45 -4.83
N GLU A 747 -45.76 18.27 -4.79
CA GLU A 747 -45.28 17.17 -5.62
C GLU A 747 -45.76 17.36 -7.06
N LEU A 748 -44.92 17.98 -7.91
CA LEU A 748 -44.99 17.86 -9.37
C LEU A 748 -43.59 17.71 -9.92
N VAL A 749 -43.30 16.56 -10.53
CA VAL A 749 -41.97 16.26 -11.07
C VAL A 749 -42.08 15.53 -12.41
N CYS A 750 -41.38 16.06 -13.42
CA CYS A 750 -41.18 15.40 -14.71
C CYS A 750 -39.88 14.59 -14.68
N ARG A 751 -39.90 13.33 -15.11
CA ARG A 751 -38.74 12.44 -15.17
C ARG A 751 -38.61 11.77 -16.54
N PRO A 752 -37.53 11.98 -17.30
CA PRO A 752 -36.49 13.00 -17.09
C PRO A 752 -37.06 14.43 -17.11
N SER A 753 -36.39 15.37 -16.44
CA SER A 753 -36.67 16.82 -16.50
C SER A 753 -35.90 17.53 -17.62
N VAL A 754 -35.22 16.74 -18.46
CA VAL A 754 -34.47 17.20 -19.63
C VAL A 754 -34.78 16.30 -20.82
N ALA A 755 -34.76 16.87 -22.02
CA ALA A 755 -34.81 16.16 -23.28
C ALA A 755 -33.89 16.87 -24.28
N CYS A 756 -33.21 16.13 -25.15
CA CYS A 756 -32.41 16.72 -26.19
C CYS A 756 -32.58 15.98 -27.52
N ALA A 757 -32.21 16.63 -28.63
CA ALA A 757 -32.31 16.07 -29.97
C ALA A 757 -31.21 16.60 -30.89
N LEU A 758 -30.90 15.82 -31.93
CA LEU A 758 -30.09 16.25 -33.07
C LEU A 758 -31.00 16.80 -34.19
N SER A 759 -30.53 16.81 -35.43
CA SER A 759 -31.29 17.37 -36.56
C SER A 759 -32.51 16.53 -36.99
N THR A 760 -32.56 15.25 -36.63
CA THR A 760 -33.70 14.35 -36.86
C THR A 760 -34.89 14.65 -35.94
N GLU A 761 -36.08 14.14 -36.27
CA GLU A 761 -37.20 14.12 -35.32
C GLU A 761 -36.89 13.11 -34.21
N HIS A 762 -37.02 13.54 -32.95
CA HIS A 762 -36.77 12.70 -31.77
C HIS A 762 -38.04 12.57 -30.91
N LYS A 763 -38.20 11.43 -30.23
CA LYS A 763 -39.38 11.14 -29.37
C LYS A 763 -38.94 10.62 -28.01
N GLN A 764 -39.03 11.50 -27.01
CA GLN A 764 -38.69 11.20 -25.61
C GLN A 764 -39.94 10.76 -24.84
N LYS A 765 -39.81 9.68 -24.07
CA LYS A 765 -40.80 9.32 -23.03
C LYS A 765 -40.48 10.06 -21.73
N LEU A 766 -41.52 10.60 -21.11
CA LEU A 766 -41.50 11.33 -19.86
C LEU A 766 -42.51 10.71 -18.89
N VAL A 767 -42.21 10.71 -17.59
CA VAL A 767 -43.13 10.33 -16.52
C VAL A 767 -43.38 11.55 -15.65
N ILE A 768 -44.64 12.00 -15.61
CA ILE A 768 -45.09 13.04 -14.69
C ILE A 768 -45.60 12.34 -13.44
N ASN A 769 -45.01 12.65 -12.28
CA ASN A 769 -45.57 12.32 -10.97
C ASN A 769 -46.14 13.62 -10.38
N ALA A 770 -47.39 13.57 -9.91
CA ALA A 770 -48.10 14.73 -9.37
C ALA A 770 -48.90 14.34 -8.11
N GLU A 771 -49.11 15.29 -7.18
CA GLU A 771 -50.05 15.16 -6.07
C GLU A 771 -51.53 15.15 -6.53
N GLY A 772 -51.82 15.68 -7.73
CA GLY A 772 -53.17 15.80 -8.28
C GLY A 772 -53.24 15.85 -9.82
N GLU A 773 -54.27 16.54 -10.34
CA GLU A 773 -54.42 16.80 -11.77
C GLU A 773 -53.37 17.80 -12.26
N TRP A 774 -52.90 17.62 -13.50
CA TRP A 774 -51.89 18.49 -14.12
C TRP A 774 -52.17 18.72 -15.61
N GLU A 775 -51.63 19.81 -16.15
CA GLU A 775 -51.72 20.17 -17.58
C GLU A 775 -50.41 20.78 -18.11
N VAL A 776 -50.20 20.74 -19.43
CA VAL A 776 -49.11 21.46 -20.11
C VAL A 776 -49.50 22.93 -20.23
N ALA A 777 -48.83 23.79 -19.47
CA ALA A 777 -49.05 25.23 -19.46
C ALA A 777 -48.42 25.94 -20.68
N SER A 778 -47.24 25.50 -21.12
CA SER A 778 -46.58 26.03 -22.32
C SER A 778 -45.56 25.03 -22.90
N LYS A 779 -45.20 25.22 -24.19
CA LYS A 779 -44.19 24.45 -24.92
C LYS A 779 -43.70 25.24 -26.13
N PRO A 780 -42.53 24.93 -26.72
CA PRO A 780 -42.12 25.49 -28.01
C PRO A 780 -43.02 25.01 -29.16
N ASP A 781 -43.12 25.80 -30.24
CA ASP A 781 -43.88 25.43 -31.46
C ASP A 781 -43.29 24.21 -32.20
N TRP A 782 -41.99 24.00 -32.03
CA TRP A 782 -41.24 22.85 -32.56
C TRP A 782 -41.30 21.60 -31.67
N CYS A 783 -42.05 21.65 -30.56
CA CYS A 783 -42.34 20.49 -29.69
C CYS A 783 -43.83 20.13 -29.74
N GLU A 784 -44.16 18.85 -29.58
CA GLU A 784 -45.51 18.34 -29.36
C GLU A 784 -45.53 17.40 -28.14
N VAL A 785 -46.59 17.44 -27.35
CA VAL A 785 -46.69 16.73 -26.06
C VAL A 785 -48.02 15.99 -26.00
N SER A 786 -47.99 14.68 -25.76
CA SER A 786 -49.20 13.85 -25.73
C SER A 786 -49.12 12.73 -24.67
N PRO A 787 -50.10 12.61 -23.76
CA PRO A 787 -51.20 13.54 -23.52
C PRO A 787 -50.72 14.89 -22.97
N ALA A 788 -51.49 15.96 -23.20
CA ALA A 788 -51.19 17.31 -22.72
C ALA A 788 -51.76 17.61 -21.32
N SER A 789 -52.37 16.62 -20.66
CA SER A 789 -52.86 16.68 -19.27
C SER A 789 -52.97 15.28 -18.68
N GLY A 790 -53.03 15.18 -17.36
CA GLY A 790 -53.10 13.91 -16.65
C GLY A 790 -53.40 14.08 -15.16
N ASN A 791 -53.23 13.00 -14.39
CA ASN A 791 -53.45 12.99 -12.95
C ASN A 791 -52.51 11.96 -12.30
N LYS A 792 -51.91 12.32 -11.16
CA LYS A 792 -50.89 11.50 -10.48
C LYS A 792 -49.78 11.05 -11.43
N LYS A 793 -49.35 9.79 -11.34
CA LYS A 793 -48.34 9.18 -12.22
C LYS A 793 -48.91 8.94 -13.62
N THR A 794 -48.43 9.69 -14.61
CA THR A 794 -48.86 9.60 -16.02
C THR A 794 -47.64 9.53 -16.95
N GLU A 795 -47.68 8.66 -17.95
CA GLU A 795 -46.68 8.62 -19.03
C GLU A 795 -47.04 9.62 -20.15
N VAL A 796 -46.06 10.38 -20.61
CA VAL A 796 -46.18 11.44 -21.62
C VAL A 796 -45.12 11.23 -22.70
N THR A 797 -45.50 11.47 -23.96
CA THR A 797 -44.58 11.44 -25.10
C THR A 797 -44.33 12.87 -25.59
N LEU A 798 -43.07 13.29 -25.53
CA LEU A 798 -42.56 14.55 -26.10
C LEU A 798 -41.96 14.25 -27.48
N THR A 799 -42.48 14.91 -28.52
CA THR A 799 -41.93 14.87 -29.89
C THR A 799 -41.23 16.18 -30.19
N ILE A 800 -39.94 16.10 -30.53
CA ILE A 800 -39.11 17.23 -30.96
C ILE A 800 -39.01 17.16 -32.48
N LYS A 801 -39.55 18.16 -33.18
CA LYS A 801 -39.58 18.18 -34.65
C LYS A 801 -38.17 18.30 -35.22
N GLY A 802 -37.91 17.65 -36.35
CA GLY A 802 -36.64 17.76 -37.07
C GLY A 802 -36.30 19.20 -37.49
N MET A 803 -35.04 19.41 -37.85
CA MET A 803 -34.50 20.66 -38.38
C MET A 803 -33.47 20.37 -39.49
N ALA A 804 -33.00 21.40 -40.19
CA ALA A 804 -31.93 21.22 -41.17
C ALA A 804 -30.62 20.81 -40.48
N LYS A 805 -29.87 19.89 -41.09
CA LYS A 805 -28.50 19.55 -40.68
C LYS A 805 -27.64 20.82 -40.64
N ASN A 806 -26.82 20.97 -39.60
CA ASN A 806 -25.95 22.13 -39.35
C ASN A 806 -26.65 23.50 -39.18
N ALA A 807 -27.95 23.56 -38.90
CA ALA A 807 -28.62 24.82 -38.54
C ALA A 807 -28.36 25.25 -37.08
N ASP A 808 -28.58 26.53 -36.77
CA ASP A 808 -28.35 27.07 -35.43
C ASP A 808 -29.15 26.31 -34.35
N SER A 809 -28.49 26.08 -33.20
CA SER A 809 -29.09 25.36 -32.06
C SER A 809 -30.28 26.13 -31.49
N ARG A 810 -31.28 25.40 -30.96
CA ARG A 810 -32.47 25.98 -30.35
C ARG A 810 -32.79 25.32 -29.01
N ASP A 811 -33.12 26.17 -28.03
CA ASP A 811 -33.49 25.76 -26.68
C ASP A 811 -34.91 26.22 -26.36
N GLY A 812 -35.56 25.51 -25.45
CA GLY A 812 -36.94 25.76 -25.04
C GLY A 812 -37.31 24.99 -23.78
N LYS A 813 -38.55 25.20 -23.31
CA LYS A 813 -39.08 24.55 -22.11
C LYS A 813 -40.49 24.07 -22.33
N VAL A 814 -40.77 22.84 -21.93
CA VAL A 814 -42.14 22.33 -21.77
C VAL A 814 -42.50 22.48 -20.30
N VAL A 815 -43.52 23.27 -20.00
CA VAL A 815 -43.92 23.60 -18.63
C VAL A 815 -45.18 22.80 -18.29
N PHE A 816 -45.07 21.94 -17.29
CA PHE A 816 -46.20 21.25 -16.67
C PHE A 816 -46.67 22.06 -15.46
N ARG A 817 -47.96 22.03 -15.15
CA ARG A 817 -48.59 22.79 -14.06
C ARG A 817 -49.59 21.93 -13.30
N LEU A 818 -49.59 22.01 -11.97
CA LEU A 818 -50.67 21.46 -11.15
C LEU A 818 -51.94 22.28 -11.38
N LYS A 819 -53.04 21.60 -11.70
CA LYS A 819 -54.31 22.25 -12.01
C LYS A 819 -54.83 22.98 -10.77
N ASP A 820 -55.40 24.16 -10.99
CA ASP A 820 -55.90 25.08 -9.95
C ASP A 820 -54.84 25.54 -8.92
N LYS A 821 -53.54 25.31 -9.18
CA LYS A 821 -52.39 25.81 -8.39
C LYS A 821 -51.41 26.58 -9.26
N ASP A 822 -50.69 27.53 -8.67
CA ASP A 822 -49.60 28.26 -9.35
C ASP A 822 -48.23 27.58 -9.11
N TYR A 823 -48.20 26.25 -9.31
CA TYR A 823 -46.98 25.44 -9.19
C TYR A 823 -46.70 24.71 -10.50
N THR A 824 -45.47 24.82 -10.96
CA THR A 824 -45.04 24.29 -12.26
C THR A 824 -43.75 23.50 -12.14
N HIS A 825 -43.56 22.57 -13.07
CA HIS A 825 -42.32 21.84 -13.23
C HIS A 825 -41.93 21.84 -14.72
N GLU A 826 -40.67 22.12 -15.00
CA GLU A 826 -40.18 22.33 -16.37
C GLU A 826 -39.42 21.10 -16.87
N CYS A 827 -39.70 20.67 -18.10
CA CYS A 827 -38.79 19.85 -18.87
C CYS A 827 -38.01 20.77 -19.82
N SER A 828 -36.69 20.87 -19.63
CA SER A 828 -35.83 21.64 -20.52
C SER A 828 -35.61 20.85 -21.81
N VAL A 829 -35.76 21.51 -22.97
CA VAL A 829 -35.65 20.88 -24.29
C VAL A 829 -34.62 21.61 -25.13
N SER A 830 -33.58 20.91 -25.59
CA SER A 830 -32.55 21.46 -26.47
C SER A 830 -32.47 20.68 -27.79
N GLN A 831 -32.13 21.36 -28.88
CA GLN A 831 -31.92 20.72 -30.17
C GLN A 831 -30.76 21.36 -30.94
N TYR A 832 -29.90 20.51 -31.47
CA TYR A 832 -28.66 20.90 -32.13
C TYR A 832 -28.66 20.53 -33.62
N GLY A 833 -28.30 21.49 -34.47
CA GLY A 833 -27.99 21.21 -35.87
C GLY A 833 -26.63 20.53 -35.98
N TYR A 834 -26.60 19.33 -36.57
CA TYR A 834 -25.39 18.54 -36.70
C TYR A 834 -25.37 17.80 -38.05
N GLU A 835 -24.20 17.34 -38.48
CA GLU A 835 -24.03 16.67 -39.77
C GLU A 835 -24.56 15.24 -39.80
N TYR A 836 -24.68 14.59 -38.63
CA TYR A 836 -25.26 13.25 -38.47
C TYR A 836 -26.56 13.31 -37.65
N GLY A 837 -27.54 12.48 -38.02
CA GLY A 837 -28.77 12.27 -37.26
C GLY A 837 -28.60 11.26 -36.13
N GLU A 838 -29.63 11.13 -35.29
CA GLU A 838 -29.76 10.04 -34.33
C GLU A 838 -29.76 8.68 -35.06
N ASP A 839 -29.05 7.70 -34.51
CA ASP A 839 -28.85 6.35 -35.05
C ASP A 839 -28.20 6.28 -36.46
N GLU A 840 -27.58 7.36 -36.93
CA GLU A 840 -26.84 7.38 -38.22
C GLU A 840 -25.48 6.65 -38.09
N TRP A 841 -25.20 5.71 -39.00
CA TRP A 841 -23.99 4.87 -38.97
C TRP A 841 -22.81 5.48 -39.72
N ILE A 842 -21.63 5.42 -39.11
CA ILE A 842 -20.38 5.99 -39.60
C ILE A 842 -19.32 4.89 -39.75
N THR A 843 -18.70 4.81 -40.92
CA THR A 843 -17.53 3.94 -41.15
C THR A 843 -16.25 4.73 -40.88
N LEU A 844 -15.52 4.37 -39.83
CA LEU A 844 -14.25 5.00 -39.46
C LEU A 844 -13.06 4.39 -40.22
N GLN A 845 -13.11 3.08 -40.46
CA GLN A 845 -12.08 2.34 -41.20
C GLN A 845 -12.72 1.20 -42.00
N LYS A 846 -12.15 0.86 -43.16
CA LYS A 846 -12.46 -0.37 -43.90
C LYS A 846 -11.22 -1.24 -43.98
N ALA A 847 -11.40 -2.55 -43.83
CA ALA A 847 -10.34 -3.52 -44.04
C ALA A 847 -9.87 -3.51 -45.51
N THR A 848 -8.58 -3.72 -45.71
CA THR A 848 -7.95 -3.95 -47.02
C THR A 848 -7.37 -5.37 -47.14
N LYS A 849 -7.39 -6.16 -46.06
CA LYS A 849 -6.91 -7.54 -45.98
C LYS A 849 -7.97 -8.48 -45.39
N GLY A 850 -7.78 -9.79 -45.60
CA GLY A 850 -8.69 -10.84 -45.19
C GLY A 850 -9.67 -11.28 -46.28
N ASN A 851 -9.75 -12.58 -46.51
CA ASN A 851 -10.59 -13.23 -47.52
C ASN A 851 -12.10 -13.12 -47.20
N ASN A 852 -12.45 -12.96 -45.92
CA ASN A 852 -13.84 -12.88 -45.45
C ASN A 852 -14.44 -11.45 -45.46
N GLY A 853 -13.75 -10.46 -46.06
CA GLY A 853 -14.22 -9.07 -46.13
C GLY A 853 -13.86 -8.20 -44.92
N GLY A 854 -12.93 -8.66 -44.09
CA GLY A 854 -12.45 -7.96 -42.90
C GLY A 854 -13.16 -8.34 -41.60
N ILE A 855 -12.50 -8.05 -40.48
CA ILE A 855 -12.96 -8.31 -39.11
C ILE A 855 -13.67 -7.06 -38.59
N ASN A 856 -14.82 -7.19 -37.94
CA ASN A 856 -15.61 -6.03 -37.52
C ASN A 856 -15.29 -5.62 -36.08
N ILE A 857 -15.05 -4.32 -35.88
CA ILE A 857 -15.09 -3.64 -34.57
C ILE A 857 -16.20 -2.60 -34.60
N VAL A 858 -17.04 -2.59 -33.57
CA VAL A 858 -18.14 -1.63 -33.40
C VAL A 858 -17.92 -0.87 -32.08
N LEU A 859 -17.73 0.44 -32.16
CA LEU A 859 -17.62 1.32 -30.99
C LEU A 859 -18.93 2.11 -30.81
N LEU A 860 -19.57 1.94 -29.67
CA LEU A 860 -20.81 2.64 -29.30
C LEU A 860 -20.55 3.43 -28.01
N GLY A 861 -20.58 4.77 -28.09
CA GLY A 861 -20.54 5.56 -26.86
C GLY A 861 -21.89 5.55 -26.14
N ASP A 862 -21.88 5.68 -24.82
CA ASP A 862 -23.12 5.85 -24.04
C ASP A 862 -22.98 6.97 -22.99
N GLY A 863 -24.08 7.64 -22.66
CA GLY A 863 -24.07 8.85 -21.83
C GLY A 863 -23.56 10.09 -22.57
N PHE A 864 -23.64 10.12 -23.91
CA PHE A 864 -23.33 11.30 -24.72
C PHE A 864 -24.64 11.96 -25.19
N ASN A 865 -24.90 13.18 -24.72
CA ASN A 865 -26.11 13.89 -25.10
C ASN A 865 -25.94 14.65 -26.44
N ALA A 866 -27.01 15.27 -26.94
CA ALA A 866 -26.98 15.99 -28.21
C ALA A 866 -25.93 17.11 -28.27
N LYS A 867 -25.59 17.74 -27.13
CA LYS A 867 -24.53 18.76 -27.03
C LYS A 867 -23.14 18.14 -27.09
N ASP A 868 -22.91 17.01 -26.42
CA ASP A 868 -21.64 16.29 -26.48
C ASP A 868 -21.36 15.76 -27.90
N ILE A 869 -22.41 15.33 -28.59
CA ILE A 869 -22.34 14.90 -30.00
C ILE A 869 -22.09 16.10 -30.91
N ALA A 870 -22.93 17.14 -30.85
CA ALA A 870 -22.87 18.28 -31.78
C ALA A 870 -21.63 19.18 -31.57
N SER A 871 -21.04 19.20 -30.37
CA SER A 871 -19.74 19.85 -30.10
C SER A 871 -18.54 19.09 -30.70
N GLY A 872 -18.76 17.86 -31.18
CA GLY A 872 -17.71 17.00 -31.71
C GLY A 872 -16.95 16.18 -30.66
N LYS A 873 -17.29 16.30 -29.36
CA LYS A 873 -16.68 15.49 -28.28
C LYS A 873 -16.83 13.99 -28.59
N TYR A 874 -18.05 13.52 -28.85
CA TYR A 874 -18.33 12.11 -29.17
C TYR A 874 -17.40 11.52 -30.24
N LEU A 875 -17.31 12.14 -31.42
CA LEU A 875 -16.47 11.62 -32.50
C LEU A 875 -14.97 11.80 -32.25
N THR A 876 -14.57 12.73 -31.39
CA THR A 876 -13.17 12.89 -30.98
C THR A 876 -12.78 11.71 -30.08
N ASP A 877 -13.61 11.42 -29.08
CA ASP A 877 -13.41 10.35 -28.11
C ASP A 877 -13.39 8.97 -28.78
N ILE A 878 -14.42 8.66 -29.57
CA ILE A 878 -14.51 7.38 -30.29
C ILE A 878 -13.32 7.17 -31.23
N LYS A 879 -12.82 8.22 -31.90
CA LYS A 879 -11.61 8.11 -32.74
C LYS A 879 -10.36 7.90 -31.89
N GLN A 880 -10.28 8.53 -30.72
CA GLN A 880 -9.14 8.37 -29.81
C GLN A 880 -9.06 6.94 -29.25
N GLU A 881 -10.19 6.33 -28.92
CA GLU A 881 -10.30 4.91 -28.55
C GLU A 881 -9.78 3.99 -29.67
N VAL A 882 -10.18 4.24 -30.92
CA VAL A 882 -9.68 3.49 -32.08
C VAL A 882 -8.16 3.56 -32.20
N GLU A 883 -7.55 4.75 -32.03
CA GLU A 883 -6.09 4.89 -32.06
C GLU A 883 -5.40 4.23 -30.86
N TYR A 884 -6.05 4.17 -29.68
CA TYR A 884 -5.51 3.47 -28.51
C TYR A 884 -5.57 1.94 -28.67
N PHE A 885 -6.67 1.39 -29.19
CA PHE A 885 -6.79 -0.04 -29.52
C PHE A 885 -5.73 -0.48 -30.54
N PHE A 886 -5.53 0.31 -31.61
CA PHE A 886 -4.49 0.04 -32.61
C PHE A 886 -3.08 0.55 -32.23
N GLY A 887 -2.90 1.09 -31.02
CA GLY A 887 -1.60 1.59 -30.54
C GLY A 887 -0.62 0.49 -30.14
N ILE A 888 -1.14 -0.69 -29.80
CA ILE A 888 -0.42 -1.87 -29.28
C ILE A 888 -0.23 -2.96 -30.36
N GLU A 889 0.88 -3.69 -30.32
CA GLU A 889 1.11 -4.87 -31.17
C GLU A 889 0.40 -6.11 -30.59
N PRO A 890 -0.25 -6.96 -31.40
CA PRO A 890 -0.16 -7.02 -32.86
C PRO A 890 -1.22 -6.19 -33.59
N TYR A 891 -2.19 -5.59 -32.90
CA TYR A 891 -3.28 -4.84 -33.55
C TYR A 891 -2.76 -3.74 -34.47
N LYS A 892 -1.70 -3.04 -34.05
CA LYS A 892 -0.97 -2.06 -34.84
C LYS A 892 -0.48 -2.60 -36.19
N THR A 893 0.26 -3.71 -36.21
CA THR A 893 0.74 -4.34 -37.47
C THR A 893 -0.38 -4.94 -38.31
N TYR A 894 -1.46 -5.41 -37.69
CA TYR A 894 -2.58 -6.06 -38.37
C TYR A 894 -3.81 -5.14 -38.59
N ARG A 895 -3.67 -3.82 -38.40
CA ARG A 895 -4.77 -2.84 -38.50
C ARG A 895 -5.59 -2.92 -39.79
N ASP A 896 -4.93 -3.21 -40.92
CA ASP A 896 -5.53 -3.38 -42.25
C ASP A 896 -6.58 -4.51 -42.35
N TYR A 897 -6.66 -5.42 -41.37
CA TYR A 897 -7.64 -6.50 -41.34
C TYR A 897 -9.01 -6.07 -40.80
N PHE A 898 -9.12 -4.87 -40.21
CA PHE A 898 -10.30 -4.48 -39.44
C PHE A 898 -11.16 -3.43 -40.16
N ASN A 899 -12.46 -3.71 -40.23
CA ASN A 899 -13.51 -2.72 -40.43
C ASN A 899 -13.87 -2.10 -39.07
N VAL A 900 -13.97 -0.78 -39.00
CA VAL A 900 -14.28 -0.07 -37.75
C VAL A 900 -15.48 0.82 -37.95
N TYR A 901 -16.51 0.63 -37.13
CA TYR A 901 -17.78 1.32 -37.20
C TYR A 901 -18.10 2.03 -35.89
N THR A 902 -18.83 3.12 -36.00
CA THR A 902 -19.58 3.73 -34.90
C THR A 902 -20.95 4.20 -35.41
N ALA A 903 -21.82 4.58 -34.51
CA ALA A 903 -23.11 5.20 -34.80
C ALA A 903 -23.25 6.50 -33.99
N ILE A 904 -24.42 7.12 -34.04
CA ILE A 904 -24.79 8.26 -33.18
C ILE A 904 -25.91 7.85 -32.20
N PRO A 905 -25.59 7.08 -31.14
CA PRO A 905 -26.51 6.73 -30.06
C PRO A 905 -26.78 7.94 -29.15
N LEU A 906 -27.92 8.60 -29.34
CA LEU A 906 -28.29 9.78 -28.56
C LEU A 906 -28.70 9.40 -27.13
N SER A 907 -27.98 9.90 -26.11
CA SER A 907 -28.42 9.85 -24.72
C SER A 907 -29.24 11.10 -24.35
N THR A 908 -30.20 10.96 -23.44
CA THR A 908 -30.97 12.11 -22.92
C THR A 908 -30.08 13.01 -22.04
N GLU A 909 -29.21 12.39 -21.23
CA GLU A 909 -28.26 13.06 -20.34
C GLU A 909 -26.80 12.81 -20.72
N SER A 910 -25.92 13.69 -20.22
CA SER A 910 -24.47 13.47 -20.27
C SER A 910 -24.04 12.69 -19.02
N GLY A 911 -23.11 11.75 -19.17
CA GLY A 911 -22.56 10.96 -18.07
C GLY A 911 -23.21 9.60 -17.88
N VAL A 912 -22.60 8.82 -16.98
CA VAL A 912 -23.02 7.45 -16.64
C VAL A 912 -23.46 7.42 -15.18
N GLY A 913 -24.57 6.73 -14.92
CA GLY A 913 -25.14 6.61 -13.57
C GLY A 913 -24.54 5.47 -12.76
N THR A 914 -24.84 5.42 -11.47
CA THR A 914 -24.54 4.26 -10.59
C THR A 914 -25.86 3.58 -10.17
N VAL A 915 -25.79 2.44 -9.47
CA VAL A 915 -26.96 1.83 -8.81
C VAL A 915 -27.75 2.79 -7.90
N ASN A 916 -27.13 3.89 -7.45
CA ASN A 916 -27.75 4.92 -6.61
C ASN A 916 -28.12 6.20 -7.37
N THR A 917 -27.50 6.44 -8.54
CA THR A 917 -27.66 7.67 -9.34
C THR A 917 -28.15 7.30 -10.74
N ILE A 918 -29.44 7.47 -11.02
CA ILE A 918 -30.00 7.20 -12.34
C ILE A 918 -29.57 8.30 -13.32
N ARG A 919 -29.00 7.89 -14.46
CA ARG A 919 -28.81 8.73 -15.66
C ARG A 919 -29.59 8.15 -16.83
N TYR A 920 -30.28 8.99 -17.60
CA TYR A 920 -31.03 8.58 -18.79
C TYR A 920 -30.09 8.55 -20.02
N ASN A 921 -29.39 7.44 -20.19
CA ASN A 921 -28.50 7.16 -21.30
C ASN A 921 -29.07 6.09 -22.25
N ARG A 922 -28.48 5.92 -23.44
CA ARG A 922 -29.08 5.21 -24.59
C ARG A 922 -29.24 3.71 -24.35
N PHE A 923 -28.27 3.09 -23.66
CA PHE A 923 -28.21 1.63 -23.46
C PHE A 923 -28.40 1.21 -22.00
N ASN A 924 -28.87 2.12 -21.14
CA ASN A 924 -28.99 1.93 -19.69
C ASN A 924 -27.66 1.56 -19.01
N THR A 925 -26.53 2.11 -19.50
CA THR A 925 -25.21 1.84 -18.93
C THR A 925 -25.12 2.41 -17.51
N THR A 926 -24.70 1.58 -16.55
CA THR A 926 -24.61 1.99 -15.13
C THR A 926 -23.52 1.23 -14.37
N PHE A 927 -22.88 1.92 -13.44
CA PHE A 927 -21.93 1.32 -12.49
C PHE A 927 -22.67 0.47 -11.44
N THR A 928 -22.26 -0.79 -11.30
CA THR A 928 -22.85 -1.79 -10.38
C THR A 928 -22.35 -1.69 -8.94
N GLY A 929 -21.39 -0.82 -8.68
CA GLY A 929 -20.66 -0.70 -7.41
C GLY A 929 -19.17 -0.91 -7.64
N GLY A 930 -18.34 -0.03 -7.04
CA GLY A 930 -16.93 0.05 -7.40
C GLY A 930 -16.75 0.37 -8.88
N VAL A 931 -16.03 -0.51 -9.57
CA VAL A 931 -15.53 -0.35 -10.94
C VAL A 931 -16.28 -1.23 -11.96
N GLY A 932 -17.35 -1.91 -11.54
CA GLY A 932 -18.14 -2.76 -12.42
C GLY A 932 -19.15 -1.97 -13.25
N LEU A 933 -19.28 -2.29 -14.54
CA LEU A 933 -20.26 -1.72 -15.46
C LEU A 933 -21.21 -2.79 -16.00
N LYS A 934 -22.45 -2.38 -16.30
CA LYS A 934 -23.44 -3.14 -17.07
C LYS A 934 -24.26 -2.22 -17.97
N ALA A 935 -24.89 -2.77 -19.00
CA ALA A 935 -25.88 -2.12 -19.86
C ALA A 935 -27.00 -3.13 -20.23
N ASP A 936 -27.97 -2.72 -21.04
CA ASP A 936 -28.89 -3.65 -21.70
C ASP A 936 -28.15 -4.36 -22.86
N TYR A 937 -27.66 -5.58 -22.60
CA TYR A 937 -26.88 -6.34 -23.59
C TYR A 937 -27.69 -6.75 -24.82
N ASP A 938 -28.99 -7.01 -24.66
CA ASP A 938 -29.87 -7.36 -25.79
C ASP A 938 -30.00 -6.16 -26.73
N GLU A 939 -30.20 -4.95 -26.17
CA GLU A 939 -30.24 -3.72 -26.95
C GLU A 939 -28.89 -3.42 -27.63
N VAL A 940 -27.76 -3.58 -26.94
CA VAL A 940 -26.42 -3.39 -27.53
C VAL A 940 -26.16 -4.34 -28.70
N PHE A 941 -26.53 -5.62 -28.59
CA PHE A 941 -26.38 -6.59 -29.69
C PHE A 941 -27.34 -6.31 -30.86
N ASP A 942 -28.62 -6.03 -30.60
CA ASP A 942 -29.58 -5.67 -31.66
C ASP A 942 -29.19 -4.36 -32.36
N TYR A 943 -28.58 -3.41 -31.64
CA TYR A 943 -28.05 -2.17 -32.20
C TYR A 943 -26.81 -2.43 -33.08
N ALA A 944 -25.83 -3.20 -32.60
CA ALA A 944 -24.62 -3.54 -33.36
C ALA A 944 -24.90 -4.27 -34.69
N LEU A 945 -26.02 -5.02 -34.78
CA LEU A 945 -26.50 -5.62 -36.04
C LEU A 945 -26.93 -4.58 -37.11
N GLY A 946 -27.02 -3.29 -36.77
CA GLY A 946 -27.19 -2.20 -37.73
C GLY A 946 -25.91 -1.79 -38.48
N ALA A 947 -24.73 -2.20 -38.00
CA ALA A 947 -23.46 -1.86 -38.63
C ALA A 947 -23.30 -2.53 -40.02
N PRO A 948 -22.73 -1.85 -41.04
CA PRO A 948 -22.82 -2.24 -42.46
C PRO A 948 -22.45 -3.69 -42.85
N THR A 949 -21.55 -4.36 -42.11
CA THR A 949 -21.07 -5.73 -42.37
C THR A 949 -21.31 -6.70 -41.21
N VAL A 950 -21.93 -6.23 -40.12
CA VAL A 950 -22.24 -7.07 -38.95
C VAL A 950 -23.57 -7.76 -39.18
N ASN A 951 -23.61 -9.06 -38.90
CA ASN A 951 -24.81 -9.87 -39.04
C ASN A 951 -24.76 -11.08 -38.09
N LYS A 952 -25.88 -11.80 -37.98
CA LYS A 952 -26.02 -12.93 -37.06
C LYS A 952 -25.02 -14.08 -37.28
N GLY A 953 -24.41 -14.18 -38.47
CA GLY A 953 -23.40 -15.20 -38.79
C GLY A 953 -21.96 -14.81 -38.43
N ASN A 954 -21.68 -13.54 -38.14
CA ASN A 954 -20.34 -13.07 -37.74
C ASN A 954 -20.33 -12.22 -36.45
N LEU A 955 -21.46 -12.14 -35.73
CA LEU A 955 -21.57 -11.42 -34.46
C LEU A 955 -20.59 -11.97 -33.40
N ASN A 956 -20.40 -13.28 -33.36
CA ASN A 956 -19.44 -13.94 -32.47
C ASN A 956 -17.95 -13.77 -32.90
N GLN A 957 -17.70 -13.09 -34.01
CA GLN A 957 -16.39 -12.66 -34.50
C GLN A 957 -16.26 -11.12 -34.54
N THR A 958 -17.29 -10.41 -34.09
CA THR A 958 -17.36 -8.95 -34.04
C THR A 958 -17.02 -8.50 -32.62
N LEU A 959 -16.04 -7.61 -32.49
CA LEU A 959 -15.74 -6.96 -31.20
C LEU A 959 -16.67 -5.77 -31.02
N ILE A 960 -17.48 -5.77 -29.97
CA ILE A 960 -18.28 -4.61 -29.56
C ILE A 960 -17.57 -3.94 -28.39
N ILE A 961 -17.32 -2.63 -28.51
CA ILE A 961 -16.72 -1.78 -27.48
C ILE A 961 -17.75 -0.73 -27.10
N MET A 962 -18.22 -0.79 -25.86
CA MET A 962 -18.99 0.28 -25.24
C MET A 962 -18.02 1.33 -24.71
N VAL A 963 -18.25 2.60 -25.03
CA VAL A 963 -17.44 3.74 -24.56
C VAL A 963 -18.31 4.64 -23.67
N PRO A 964 -18.48 4.30 -22.38
CA PRO A 964 -19.20 5.16 -21.45
C PRO A 964 -18.53 6.53 -21.29
N ASN A 965 -19.32 7.61 -21.39
CA ASN A 965 -18.90 8.99 -21.12
C ASN A 965 -18.69 9.22 -19.61
N SER A 966 -17.68 8.58 -19.04
CA SER A 966 -17.25 8.74 -17.65
C SER A 966 -15.73 8.79 -17.57
N THR A 967 -15.21 9.65 -16.69
CA THR A 967 -13.78 9.74 -16.36
C THR A 967 -13.36 8.75 -15.27
N ASP A 968 -14.33 8.11 -14.61
CA ASP A 968 -14.08 7.10 -13.58
C ASP A 968 -13.60 5.79 -14.21
N TYR A 969 -12.71 5.12 -13.49
CA TYR A 969 -12.19 3.82 -13.87
C TYR A 969 -13.27 2.74 -13.76
N GLY A 970 -13.37 1.85 -14.76
CA GLY A 970 -14.41 0.82 -14.77
C GLY A 970 -14.35 -0.21 -15.89
N GLY A 971 -13.14 -0.68 -16.24
CA GLY A 971 -12.97 -1.74 -17.25
C GLY A 971 -13.69 -3.03 -16.86
N ILE A 972 -14.42 -3.62 -17.81
CA ILE A 972 -14.92 -4.99 -17.71
C ILE A 972 -15.31 -5.56 -19.09
N CYS A 973 -14.99 -6.84 -19.33
CA CYS A 973 -15.42 -7.57 -20.52
C CYS A 973 -16.53 -8.58 -20.21
N GLN A 974 -17.60 -8.58 -21.01
CA GLN A 974 -18.67 -9.57 -20.99
C GLN A 974 -18.48 -10.54 -22.15
N MET A 975 -18.45 -11.85 -21.89
CA MET A 975 -18.11 -12.88 -22.89
C MET A 975 -19.13 -14.03 -22.90
N TRP A 976 -19.55 -14.47 -24.10
CA TRP A 976 -20.50 -15.58 -24.29
C TRP A 976 -19.82 -16.84 -24.84
N GLU A 977 -20.29 -18.01 -24.44
CA GLU A 977 -19.78 -19.33 -24.88
C GLU A 977 -19.70 -19.50 -26.42
N ASP A 978 -20.50 -18.75 -27.20
CA ASP A 978 -20.46 -18.81 -28.67
C ASP A 978 -19.34 -17.98 -29.33
N GLY A 979 -18.60 -17.19 -28.53
CA GLY A 979 -17.50 -16.31 -28.96
C GLY A 979 -17.82 -14.81 -28.87
N SER A 980 -19.09 -14.42 -28.82
CA SER A 980 -19.53 -13.02 -28.74
C SER A 980 -18.97 -12.31 -27.51
N ALA A 981 -18.66 -11.02 -27.61
CA ALA A 981 -18.20 -10.22 -26.47
C ALA A 981 -18.59 -8.74 -26.57
N ILE A 982 -18.75 -8.11 -25.41
CA ILE A 982 -18.92 -6.67 -25.22
C ILE A 982 -17.88 -6.21 -24.19
N ALA A 983 -16.95 -5.34 -24.59
CA ALA A 983 -16.00 -4.72 -23.68
C ALA A 983 -16.49 -3.32 -23.28
N PHE A 984 -16.45 -2.99 -21.98
CA PHE A 984 -16.72 -1.65 -21.49
C PHE A 984 -15.41 -0.91 -21.24
N CYS A 985 -15.21 0.18 -21.97
CA CYS A 985 -14.00 0.98 -21.93
C CYS A 985 -14.37 2.45 -21.66
N PRO A 986 -14.60 2.84 -20.39
CA PRO A 986 -14.84 4.23 -20.03
C PRO A 986 -13.61 5.11 -20.28
N GLN A 987 -13.83 6.42 -20.40
CA GLN A 987 -12.80 7.44 -20.66
C GLN A 987 -11.93 7.75 -19.42
N SER A 988 -11.39 6.71 -18.79
CA SER A 988 -10.64 6.79 -17.53
C SER A 988 -9.51 7.84 -17.57
N THR A 989 -9.57 8.80 -16.64
CA THR A 989 -8.52 9.80 -16.43
C THR A 989 -7.59 9.43 -15.27
N TYR A 990 -7.55 8.15 -14.87
CA TYR A 990 -6.63 7.67 -13.84
C TYR A 990 -5.18 7.70 -14.36
N ASP A 991 -4.20 7.64 -13.45
CA ASP A 991 -2.80 7.58 -13.85
C ASP A 991 -2.50 6.31 -14.67
N TYR A 992 -1.63 6.45 -15.67
CA TYR A 992 -1.08 5.33 -16.44
C TYR A 992 -0.54 4.24 -15.49
N PRO A 993 -0.87 2.95 -15.72
CA PRO A 993 -1.53 2.40 -16.91
C PRO A 993 -3.06 2.26 -16.80
N LEU A 994 -3.70 2.79 -15.76
CA LEU A 994 -5.16 2.71 -15.56
C LEU A 994 -5.94 3.77 -16.35
N ASP A 995 -5.27 4.51 -17.23
CA ASP A 995 -5.92 5.46 -18.13
C ASP A 995 -6.68 4.74 -19.25
N THR A 996 -7.47 5.49 -20.02
CA THR A 996 -8.25 4.98 -21.17
C THR A 996 -7.45 4.02 -22.06
N ARG A 997 -6.14 4.29 -22.26
CA ARG A 997 -5.24 3.47 -23.08
C ARG A 997 -5.10 2.04 -22.56
N GLY A 998 -4.80 1.87 -21.29
CA GLY A 998 -4.66 0.54 -20.70
C GLY A 998 -6.00 -0.19 -20.64
N VAL A 999 -7.08 0.52 -20.29
CA VAL A 999 -8.44 -0.06 -20.22
C VAL A 999 -8.89 -0.66 -21.55
N ILE A 1000 -8.80 0.08 -22.66
CA ILE A 1000 -9.24 -0.46 -23.97
C ILE A 1000 -8.32 -1.58 -24.49
N GLN A 1001 -7.03 -1.52 -24.15
CA GLN A 1001 -6.10 -2.59 -24.51
C GLN A 1001 -6.41 -3.86 -23.70
N HIS A 1002 -6.56 -3.76 -22.38
CA HIS A 1002 -6.90 -4.90 -21.53
C HIS A 1002 -8.27 -5.52 -21.89
N GLU A 1003 -9.33 -4.71 -21.82
CA GLU A 1003 -10.71 -5.21 -21.89
C GLU A 1003 -11.13 -5.61 -23.31
N ALA A 1004 -10.89 -4.73 -24.28
CA ALA A 1004 -11.33 -4.97 -25.65
C ALA A 1004 -10.28 -5.77 -26.44
N GLY A 1005 -9.00 -5.46 -26.25
CA GLY A 1005 -7.89 -6.15 -26.92
C GLY A 1005 -7.53 -7.50 -26.28
N GLY A 1006 -7.41 -7.57 -24.96
CA GLY A 1006 -7.02 -8.76 -24.21
C GLY A 1006 -8.15 -9.78 -24.09
N HIS A 1007 -9.21 -9.44 -23.35
CA HIS A 1007 -10.36 -10.33 -23.18
C HIS A 1007 -11.26 -10.37 -24.43
N GLY A 1008 -11.79 -9.21 -24.85
CA GLY A 1008 -12.85 -9.11 -25.84
C GLY A 1008 -12.51 -9.79 -27.18
N PHE A 1009 -11.39 -9.39 -27.78
CA PHE A 1009 -10.88 -10.01 -29.00
C PHE A 1009 -9.89 -11.14 -28.70
N GLY A 1010 -8.87 -10.91 -27.87
CA GLY A 1010 -7.77 -11.84 -27.63
C GLY A 1010 -8.17 -13.13 -26.91
N LYS A 1011 -9.31 -13.13 -26.18
CA LYS A 1011 -9.77 -14.25 -25.34
C LYS A 1011 -8.71 -14.71 -24.32
N LEU A 1012 -7.90 -13.76 -23.85
CA LEU A 1012 -6.84 -13.98 -22.86
C LEU A 1012 -7.41 -13.98 -21.43
N GLY A 1013 -6.70 -14.63 -20.51
CA GLY A 1013 -7.06 -14.66 -19.09
C GLY A 1013 -6.16 -13.77 -18.25
N ASP A 1014 -6.64 -13.39 -17.06
CA ASP A 1014 -5.93 -12.53 -16.12
C ASP A 1014 -4.62 -13.13 -15.63
N GLU A 1015 -3.55 -12.34 -15.61
CA GLU A 1015 -2.23 -12.70 -15.07
C GLU A 1015 -2.01 -12.13 -13.65
N TYR A 1016 -2.98 -11.38 -13.13
CA TYR A 1016 -3.01 -10.83 -11.77
C TYR A 1016 -2.90 -11.89 -10.66
N ILE A 1017 -2.45 -11.44 -9.48
CA ILE A 1017 -2.26 -12.28 -8.29
C ILE A 1017 -2.91 -11.57 -7.09
N TYR A 1018 -3.92 -12.19 -6.51
CA TYR A 1018 -4.62 -11.71 -5.30
C TYR A 1018 -4.42 -12.65 -4.10
N HIS A 1019 -4.24 -13.95 -4.35
CA HIS A 1019 -4.13 -14.99 -3.32
C HIS A 1019 -2.73 -15.61 -3.27
N ASN A 1020 -2.13 -15.65 -2.07
CA ASN A 1020 -0.90 -16.38 -1.81
C ASN A 1020 -1.22 -17.86 -1.48
N THR A 1021 -1.72 -18.61 -2.45
CA THR A 1021 -2.07 -20.04 -2.34
C THR A 1021 -2.06 -20.73 -3.71
N PHE A 1022 -2.11 -22.06 -3.69
CA PHE A 1022 -2.36 -22.87 -4.89
C PHE A 1022 -3.82 -22.76 -5.31
N ILE A 1023 -4.07 -22.63 -6.61
CA ILE A 1023 -5.43 -22.62 -7.19
C ILE A 1023 -6.26 -23.88 -6.88
N ASP A 1024 -5.63 -25.04 -6.67
CA ASP A 1024 -6.31 -26.28 -6.22
C ASP A 1024 -6.64 -26.29 -4.71
N PHE A 1025 -6.12 -25.34 -3.92
CA PHE A 1025 -6.23 -25.27 -2.45
C PHE A 1025 -6.69 -23.89 -1.93
N CYS A 1026 -7.32 -23.05 -2.75
CA CYS A 1026 -8.06 -21.89 -2.22
C CYS A 1026 -9.49 -22.32 -1.88
N ASP A 1027 -9.87 -22.18 -0.62
CA ASP A 1027 -11.25 -22.37 -0.15
C ASP A 1027 -12.06 -21.05 -0.22
N CYS A 1028 -11.59 -20.11 -1.03
CA CYS A 1028 -12.14 -18.77 -1.16
C CYS A 1028 -13.37 -18.75 -2.09
N THR A 1029 -14.32 -17.85 -1.84
CA THR A 1029 -15.54 -17.70 -2.67
C THR A 1029 -15.52 -16.48 -3.58
N CYS A 1030 -14.41 -15.74 -3.60
CA CYS A 1030 -14.26 -14.45 -4.28
C CYS A 1030 -13.50 -14.51 -5.62
N CYS A 1031 -12.99 -15.67 -6.02
CA CYS A 1031 -12.31 -15.87 -7.30
C CYS A 1031 -12.72 -17.19 -7.98
N GLU A 1032 -12.39 -17.30 -9.25
CA GLU A 1032 -12.56 -18.51 -10.05
C GLU A 1032 -11.37 -19.47 -9.87
N HIS A 1033 -11.61 -20.77 -10.01
CA HIS A 1033 -10.64 -21.83 -9.70
C HIS A 1033 -10.35 -22.71 -10.91
N VAL A 1034 -9.75 -23.87 -10.67
CA VAL A 1034 -9.37 -24.86 -11.70
C VAL A 1034 -10.54 -25.35 -12.56
N PHE A 1035 -11.79 -25.30 -12.07
CA PHE A 1035 -12.96 -25.71 -12.86
C PHE A 1035 -13.28 -24.69 -13.96
N GLU A 1036 -13.41 -23.42 -13.59
CA GLU A 1036 -13.69 -22.30 -14.49
C GLU A 1036 -12.54 -22.12 -15.50
N PHE A 1037 -11.28 -22.17 -15.04
CA PHE A 1037 -10.11 -22.15 -15.90
C PHE A 1037 -10.15 -23.23 -16.99
N LYS A 1038 -10.49 -24.47 -16.62
CA LYS A 1038 -10.63 -25.59 -17.56
C LYS A 1038 -11.82 -25.43 -18.50
N ALA A 1039 -12.91 -24.80 -18.04
CA ALA A 1039 -14.05 -24.48 -18.89
C ALA A 1039 -13.67 -23.45 -19.96
N ALA A 1040 -12.99 -22.36 -19.60
CA ALA A 1040 -12.47 -21.36 -20.55
C ALA A 1040 -11.47 -21.98 -21.56
N LYS A 1041 -10.51 -22.78 -21.09
CA LYS A 1041 -9.59 -23.54 -21.96
C LYS A 1041 -10.30 -24.45 -22.96
N SER A 1042 -11.44 -25.06 -22.58
CA SER A 1042 -12.23 -25.92 -23.47
C SER A 1042 -12.89 -25.16 -24.64
N LEU A 1043 -13.03 -23.84 -24.52
CA LEU A 1043 -13.53 -22.94 -25.57
C LEU A 1043 -12.41 -22.36 -26.44
N GLY A 1044 -11.15 -22.73 -26.20
CA GLY A 1044 -9.99 -22.17 -26.90
C GLY A 1044 -9.61 -20.76 -26.42
N TRP A 1045 -9.83 -20.48 -25.13
CA TRP A 1045 -9.47 -19.23 -24.45
C TRP A 1045 -8.30 -19.46 -23.48
N PHE A 1046 -7.72 -18.37 -22.97
CA PHE A 1046 -6.65 -18.35 -21.98
C PHE A 1046 -5.33 -18.99 -22.45
N ASP A 1047 -4.97 -18.86 -23.72
CA ASP A 1047 -3.70 -19.38 -24.28
C ASP A 1047 -2.44 -18.87 -23.55
N ASN A 1048 -2.54 -17.74 -22.85
CA ASN A 1048 -1.46 -17.11 -22.09
C ASN A 1048 -1.16 -17.74 -20.73
N LEU A 1049 -2.02 -18.64 -20.25
CA LEU A 1049 -1.92 -19.28 -18.92
C LEU A 1049 -1.93 -20.80 -19.03
N GLU A 1050 -1.27 -21.49 -18.10
CA GLU A 1050 -1.31 -22.96 -17.99
C GLU A 1050 -1.33 -23.43 -16.54
N LEU A 1051 -1.89 -24.63 -16.29
CA LEU A 1051 -1.86 -25.30 -14.97
C LEU A 1051 -0.64 -26.23 -14.81
N THR A 1052 0.41 -26.05 -15.61
CA THR A 1052 1.62 -26.87 -15.52
C THR A 1052 2.88 -26.05 -15.77
N GLY A 1053 3.82 -26.08 -14.83
CA GLY A 1053 5.14 -25.45 -14.96
C GLY A 1053 6.16 -26.33 -15.71
N LYS A 1054 5.71 -27.30 -16.51
CA LYS A 1054 6.60 -28.21 -17.24
C LYS A 1054 6.92 -27.62 -18.61
N MET A 1055 8.21 -27.33 -18.83
CA MET A 1055 8.77 -26.70 -20.04
C MET A 1055 8.34 -27.35 -21.37
N HIS A 1056 8.12 -28.67 -21.39
CA HIS A 1056 7.67 -29.41 -22.58
C HIS A 1056 6.15 -29.70 -22.59
N SER A 1057 5.36 -29.02 -21.75
CA SER A 1057 3.91 -29.24 -21.62
C SER A 1057 3.09 -27.96 -21.59
N VAL A 1058 3.72 -26.79 -21.53
CA VAL A 1058 3.05 -25.49 -21.70
C VAL A 1058 2.72 -25.21 -23.18
N GLY A 1059 1.63 -24.47 -23.42
CA GLY A 1059 1.15 -24.12 -24.76
C GLY A 1059 2.10 -23.25 -25.60
N TRP A 1060 3.09 -22.61 -24.96
CA TRP A 1060 4.16 -21.81 -25.58
C TRP A 1060 5.52 -22.53 -25.61
N SER A 1061 5.57 -23.84 -25.40
CA SER A 1061 6.84 -24.59 -25.33
C SER A 1061 7.70 -24.50 -26.59
N HIS A 1062 7.12 -24.21 -27.77
CA HIS A 1062 7.86 -23.92 -29.00
C HIS A 1062 8.60 -22.58 -28.98
N LEU A 1063 8.10 -21.59 -28.24
CA LEU A 1063 8.75 -20.26 -28.11
C LEU A 1063 9.95 -20.30 -27.16
N ILE A 1064 9.90 -21.14 -26.11
CA ILE A 1064 10.99 -21.27 -25.11
C ILE A 1064 12.31 -21.74 -25.75
N PHE A 1065 12.23 -22.58 -26.79
CA PHE A 1065 13.39 -23.16 -27.47
C PHE A 1065 13.66 -22.56 -28.86
N ASP A 1066 12.94 -21.50 -29.24
CA ASP A 1066 13.25 -20.75 -30.46
C ASP A 1066 14.23 -19.63 -30.10
N ASP A 1067 15.45 -19.68 -30.68
CA ASP A 1067 16.54 -18.72 -30.43
C ASP A 1067 16.12 -17.24 -30.61
N ARG A 1068 15.00 -16.98 -31.30
CA ARG A 1068 14.46 -15.64 -31.46
C ARG A 1068 13.74 -15.18 -30.20
N TYR A 1069 13.10 -16.05 -29.42
CA TYR A 1069 12.23 -15.69 -28.28
C TYR A 1069 12.68 -16.23 -26.93
N SER A 1070 13.65 -17.14 -26.90
CA SER A 1070 14.24 -17.72 -25.69
C SER A 1070 14.97 -16.69 -24.80
N ASP A 1071 15.09 -15.45 -25.25
CA ASP A 1071 15.61 -14.31 -24.47
C ASP A 1071 14.56 -13.71 -23.51
N ILE A 1072 13.27 -13.93 -23.77
CA ILE A 1072 12.16 -13.35 -22.98
C ILE A 1072 11.08 -14.37 -22.57
N VAL A 1073 10.88 -15.46 -23.33
CA VAL A 1073 9.83 -16.45 -23.05
C VAL A 1073 10.37 -17.61 -22.21
N ASP A 1074 9.78 -17.80 -21.03
CA ASP A 1074 10.10 -18.89 -20.09
C ASP A 1074 8.82 -19.36 -19.36
N ILE A 1075 8.92 -19.79 -18.11
CA ILE A 1075 7.82 -20.22 -17.26
C ILE A 1075 7.86 -19.46 -15.94
N TYR A 1076 6.87 -18.61 -15.72
CA TYR A 1076 6.71 -17.86 -14.48
C TYR A 1076 5.49 -18.39 -13.72
N GLU A 1077 5.66 -18.80 -12.47
CA GLU A 1077 4.54 -19.20 -11.60
C GLU A 1077 3.79 -17.94 -11.12
N GLY A 1078 2.46 -17.97 -11.19
CA GLY A 1078 1.57 -16.88 -10.85
C GLY A 1078 0.68 -16.43 -12.02
N GLY A 1079 -0.61 -16.32 -11.76
CA GLY A 1079 -1.63 -15.88 -12.72
C GLY A 1079 -3.02 -16.34 -12.29
N TYR A 1080 -4.05 -15.83 -12.96
CA TYR A 1080 -5.47 -16.14 -12.69
C TYR A 1080 -5.80 -16.04 -11.20
N MET A 1081 -5.44 -14.88 -10.61
CA MET A 1081 -5.63 -14.49 -9.21
C MET A 1081 -4.78 -15.25 -8.17
N HIS A 1082 -3.98 -16.24 -8.57
CA HIS A 1082 -3.24 -17.12 -7.66
C HIS A 1082 -1.72 -17.04 -7.89
N ASN A 1083 -0.91 -17.05 -6.83
CA ASN A 1083 0.54 -17.07 -6.99
C ASN A 1083 1.16 -18.47 -7.16
N ARG A 1084 0.39 -19.55 -6.97
CA ARG A 1084 0.85 -20.94 -7.13
C ARG A 1084 -0.09 -21.79 -7.97
N GLY A 1085 0.46 -22.72 -8.74
CA GLY A 1085 -0.30 -23.69 -9.54
C GLY A 1085 -0.85 -23.19 -10.89
N VAL A 1086 -0.67 -21.90 -11.21
CA VAL A 1086 -0.92 -21.30 -12.53
C VAL A 1086 0.40 -20.72 -13.03
N PHE A 1087 0.63 -20.80 -14.34
CA PHE A 1087 1.88 -20.40 -14.98
C PHE A 1087 1.61 -19.52 -16.19
N ARG A 1088 2.54 -18.60 -16.50
CA ARG A 1088 2.50 -17.69 -17.66
C ARG A 1088 3.86 -17.63 -18.37
N SER A 1089 3.88 -17.15 -19.61
CA SER A 1089 5.07 -17.22 -20.47
C SER A 1089 6.13 -16.15 -20.24
N GLU A 1090 5.75 -15.03 -19.63
CA GLU A 1090 6.58 -13.84 -19.43
C GLU A 1090 6.28 -13.23 -18.05
N PRO A 1091 7.20 -12.48 -17.43
CA PRO A 1091 7.01 -11.99 -16.07
C PRO A 1091 5.91 -10.93 -15.97
N ASN A 1092 5.60 -10.24 -17.07
CA ASN A 1092 4.61 -9.18 -17.14
C ASN A 1092 3.93 -9.08 -18.51
N SER A 1093 2.67 -8.66 -18.55
CA SER A 1093 1.95 -8.27 -19.77
C SER A 1093 0.81 -7.29 -19.46
N CYS A 1094 0.11 -6.82 -20.49
CA CYS A 1094 -1.15 -6.07 -20.40
C CYS A 1094 -2.17 -6.78 -19.49
N MET A 1095 -2.20 -8.12 -19.51
CA MET A 1095 -3.09 -8.93 -18.66
C MET A 1095 -2.68 -8.96 -17.17
N ASN A 1096 -1.56 -8.33 -16.80
CA ASN A 1096 -1.01 -8.28 -15.44
C ASN A 1096 -0.84 -6.87 -14.85
N ASN A 1097 -0.96 -5.80 -15.64
CA ASN A 1097 -1.03 -4.40 -15.18
C ASN A 1097 -1.23 -3.38 -16.31
N ASP A 1098 -2.03 -3.68 -17.33
CA ASP A 1098 -2.54 -2.69 -18.31
C ASP A 1098 -1.51 -1.95 -19.16
N ILE A 1099 -0.24 -2.35 -19.07
CA ILE A 1099 0.82 -1.80 -19.89
C ILE A 1099 0.57 -2.11 -21.37
N PRO A 1100 1.04 -1.26 -22.32
CA PRO A 1100 0.83 -1.42 -23.74
C PRO A 1100 1.75 -2.51 -24.35
N TYR A 1101 1.74 -3.71 -23.77
CA TYR A 1101 2.55 -4.85 -24.16
C TYR A 1101 1.85 -6.18 -23.81
N TYR A 1102 1.39 -6.93 -24.81
CA TYR A 1102 1.03 -8.34 -24.59
C TYR A 1102 2.28 -9.22 -24.62
N SER A 1103 2.31 -10.28 -23.81
CA SER A 1103 3.32 -11.35 -23.89
C SER A 1103 3.34 -12.02 -25.26
N THR A 1104 4.44 -12.66 -25.63
CA THR A 1104 4.66 -13.22 -26.98
C THR A 1104 3.61 -14.28 -27.34
N ILE A 1105 3.25 -15.16 -26.40
CA ILE A 1105 2.15 -16.13 -26.63
C ILE A 1105 0.80 -15.45 -26.82
N SER A 1106 0.55 -14.34 -26.13
CA SER A 1106 -0.66 -13.54 -26.27
C SER A 1106 -0.72 -12.88 -27.65
N ARG A 1107 0.39 -12.29 -28.12
CA ARG A 1107 0.50 -11.75 -29.50
C ARG A 1107 0.30 -12.86 -30.54
N GLU A 1108 0.88 -14.05 -30.32
CA GLU A 1108 0.70 -15.21 -31.21
C GLU A 1108 -0.76 -15.67 -31.27
N SER A 1109 -1.44 -15.80 -30.11
CA SER A 1109 -2.87 -16.17 -30.05
C SER A 1109 -3.76 -15.14 -30.75
N ILE A 1110 -3.54 -13.84 -30.49
CA ILE A 1110 -4.26 -12.76 -31.17
C ILE A 1110 -4.06 -12.87 -32.69
N VAL A 1111 -2.83 -13.07 -33.19
CA VAL A 1111 -2.57 -13.22 -34.64
C VAL A 1111 -3.22 -14.48 -35.21
N LYS A 1112 -3.20 -15.63 -34.52
CA LYS A 1112 -3.92 -16.84 -34.93
C LYS A 1112 -5.41 -16.57 -35.14
N ARG A 1113 -6.02 -15.80 -34.23
CA ARG A 1113 -7.44 -15.43 -34.27
C ARG A 1113 -7.77 -14.39 -35.34
N ILE A 1114 -6.91 -13.40 -35.56
CA ILE A 1114 -6.99 -12.48 -36.71
C ILE A 1114 -6.98 -13.28 -38.01
N LYS A 1115 -6.03 -14.20 -38.20
CA LYS A 1115 -5.96 -15.05 -39.40
C LYS A 1115 -7.21 -15.91 -39.57
N ALA A 1116 -7.68 -16.56 -38.50
CA ALA A 1116 -8.88 -17.39 -38.52
C ALA A 1116 -10.14 -16.61 -38.94
N TYR A 1117 -10.42 -15.45 -38.32
CA TYR A 1117 -11.59 -14.63 -38.66
C TYR A 1117 -11.47 -14.01 -40.05
N ALA A 1118 -10.25 -13.63 -40.47
CA ALA A 1118 -9.96 -13.16 -41.82
C ALA A 1118 -10.12 -14.24 -42.91
N GLY A 1119 -10.21 -15.53 -42.57
CA GLY A 1119 -10.25 -16.63 -43.54
C GLY A 1119 -8.89 -16.92 -44.16
N GLU A 1120 -7.81 -16.70 -43.41
CA GLU A 1120 -6.43 -16.96 -43.82
C GLU A 1120 -5.78 -18.04 -42.94
N ALA A 1121 -4.80 -18.76 -43.49
CA ALA A 1121 -4.02 -19.72 -42.72
C ALA A 1121 -3.02 -19.00 -41.79
N TYR A 1122 -2.80 -19.56 -40.60
CA TYR A 1122 -1.72 -19.16 -39.71
C TYR A 1122 -0.39 -19.81 -40.14
N SER A 1123 0.71 -19.09 -39.98
CA SER A 1123 2.07 -19.51 -40.26
C SER A 1123 2.96 -18.92 -39.18
N PHE A 1124 3.75 -19.77 -38.49
CA PHE A 1124 4.61 -19.33 -37.40
C PHE A 1124 5.69 -18.37 -37.92
N GLU A 1125 6.36 -18.70 -39.01
CA GLU A 1125 7.37 -17.82 -39.63
C GLU A 1125 6.80 -16.47 -40.11
N ASP A 1126 5.55 -16.43 -40.58
CA ASP A 1126 4.89 -15.16 -40.90
C ASP A 1126 4.47 -14.38 -39.65
N PHE A 1127 4.18 -15.05 -38.52
CA PHE A 1127 4.06 -14.36 -37.24
C PHE A 1127 5.42 -13.77 -36.83
N VAL A 1128 6.48 -14.57 -36.74
CA VAL A 1128 7.81 -14.07 -36.29
C VAL A 1128 8.36 -12.95 -37.17
N LYS A 1129 8.12 -13.00 -38.48
CA LYS A 1129 8.51 -11.95 -39.43
C LYS A 1129 7.80 -10.61 -39.21
N ASN A 1130 6.58 -10.63 -38.67
CA ASN A 1130 5.75 -9.43 -38.48
C ASN A 1130 5.61 -9.02 -37.00
N ASP A 1131 5.97 -9.90 -36.06
CA ASP A 1131 5.94 -9.63 -34.63
C ASP A 1131 6.97 -8.56 -34.26
N LYS A 1132 6.55 -7.62 -33.42
CA LYS A 1132 7.39 -6.52 -32.94
C LYS A 1132 7.28 -6.43 -31.43
N ARG A 1133 8.45 -6.41 -30.78
CA ARG A 1133 8.58 -6.32 -29.31
C ARG A 1133 8.56 -4.87 -28.82
N ASP A 1134 8.51 -3.89 -29.72
CA ASP A 1134 8.48 -2.47 -29.38
C ASP A 1134 7.18 -2.12 -28.64
N ALA A 1135 7.26 -1.97 -27.32
CA ALA A 1135 6.20 -1.41 -26.46
C ALA A 1135 5.89 0.09 -26.75
N GLY A 1136 6.46 0.64 -27.82
CA GLY A 1136 6.56 2.08 -28.07
C GLY A 1136 7.54 2.77 -27.12
N ILE A 1137 7.87 4.03 -27.42
CA ILE A 1137 8.55 4.90 -26.45
C ILE A 1137 7.49 5.34 -25.44
N VAL A 1138 7.27 4.51 -24.42
CA VAL A 1138 6.66 4.96 -23.18
C VAL A 1138 7.78 5.61 -22.37
N GLU A 1139 7.77 6.93 -22.22
CA GLU A 1139 8.55 7.60 -21.15
C GLU A 1139 7.89 7.33 -19.78
N SER A 1140 7.76 6.05 -19.43
CA SER A 1140 7.27 5.64 -18.11
C SER A 1140 8.31 6.02 -17.07
N ARG A 1141 7.90 6.77 -16.05
CA ARG A 1141 8.67 6.91 -14.80
C ARG A 1141 8.62 5.63 -13.94
N ALA A 1142 8.80 4.47 -14.54
CA ALA A 1142 9.03 3.18 -13.90
C ALA A 1142 9.20 2.09 -14.96
N PHE A 1143 10.42 1.60 -15.19
CA PHE A 1143 10.71 0.17 -15.46
C PHE A 1143 12.22 -0.10 -15.39
N GLY A 1144 12.60 -1.19 -14.69
CA GLY A 1144 13.96 -1.53 -14.25
C GLY A 1144 14.40 -0.76 -13.00
N GLY A 1145 14.80 -1.36 -11.87
CA GLY A 1145 14.89 -2.77 -11.41
C GLY A 1145 15.70 -2.79 -10.09
N ASN A 1146 15.57 -3.70 -9.12
CA ASN A 1146 14.72 -4.90 -8.92
C ASN A 1146 14.28 -4.93 -7.42
N GLY A 1147 13.38 -5.79 -6.93
CA GLY A 1147 12.54 -6.83 -7.55
C GLY A 1147 11.42 -7.28 -6.57
N ASP A 1148 10.39 -7.93 -7.11
CA ASP A 1148 9.37 -8.71 -6.39
C ASP A 1148 8.64 -8.10 -5.17
N GLN A 1149 8.17 -6.84 -5.28
CA GLN A 1149 6.91 -6.42 -4.64
C GLN A 1149 6.10 -5.51 -5.59
N ARG A 1150 5.32 -6.15 -6.46
CA ARG A 1150 4.17 -5.50 -7.14
C ARG A 1150 2.95 -6.40 -7.07
N THR A 1151 2.37 -6.55 -5.87
CA THR A 1151 0.91 -6.70 -5.77
C THR A 1151 0.28 -5.33 -6.03
N SER A 1152 0.39 -4.83 -7.27
CA SER A 1152 -0.54 -3.83 -7.77
C SER A 1152 -1.90 -4.52 -7.83
N GLY A 1153 -2.71 -4.28 -6.80
CA GLY A 1153 -4.15 -4.54 -6.89
C GLY A 1153 -4.73 -3.57 -7.91
N THR A 1154 -4.62 -3.93 -9.18
CA THR A 1154 -5.36 -3.30 -10.26
C THR A 1154 -6.84 -3.45 -9.93
N TYR A 1155 -7.60 -2.38 -10.16
CA TYR A 1155 -9.01 -2.33 -9.83
C TYR A 1155 -9.85 -3.08 -10.89
N GLN A 1156 -9.37 -4.19 -11.43
CA GLN A 1156 -10.02 -4.86 -12.55
C GLN A 1156 -10.97 -5.97 -12.11
N HIS A 1157 -12.12 -6.01 -12.79
CA HIS A 1157 -13.02 -7.13 -12.71
C HIS A 1157 -12.66 -8.13 -13.78
N ALA A 1158 -12.51 -9.40 -13.38
CA ALA A 1158 -12.39 -10.51 -14.29
C ALA A 1158 -13.54 -10.53 -15.32
N PRO A 1159 -13.29 -11.05 -16.53
CA PRO A 1159 -14.30 -11.14 -17.57
C PRO A 1159 -15.48 -12.01 -17.10
N VAL A 1160 -16.71 -11.57 -17.39
CA VAL A 1160 -17.92 -12.26 -16.95
C VAL A 1160 -18.39 -13.22 -18.04
N PHE A 1161 -18.45 -14.51 -17.70
CA PHE A 1161 -18.83 -15.57 -18.62
C PHE A 1161 -20.33 -15.87 -18.62
N HIS A 1162 -20.96 -15.72 -19.78
CA HIS A 1162 -22.37 -15.98 -20.05
C HIS A 1162 -22.58 -17.27 -20.83
N LYS A 1163 -23.54 -18.08 -20.40
CA LYS A 1163 -23.86 -19.36 -21.05
C LYS A 1163 -24.74 -19.19 -22.28
N GLY A 1164 -24.47 -19.98 -23.31
CA GLY A 1164 -25.21 -19.97 -24.58
C GLY A 1164 -24.83 -18.82 -25.52
N SER A 1165 -25.80 -18.41 -26.33
CA SER A 1165 -25.62 -17.45 -27.43
C SER A 1165 -26.63 -16.31 -27.29
N PRO A 1166 -26.24 -15.03 -27.44
CA PRO A 1166 -27.17 -13.89 -27.36
C PRO A 1166 -28.28 -14.01 -28.41
N LEU A 1167 -28.00 -14.64 -29.56
CA LEU A 1167 -28.96 -14.86 -30.65
C LEU A 1167 -30.05 -15.91 -30.33
N LYS A 1168 -29.93 -16.64 -29.21
CA LYS A 1168 -30.87 -17.68 -28.77
C LYS A 1168 -31.63 -17.33 -27.48
N MET A 1169 -31.38 -16.16 -26.88
CA MET A 1169 -32.08 -15.75 -25.67
C MET A 1169 -33.57 -15.53 -25.96
N ALA A 1170 -34.42 -15.95 -25.02
CA ALA A 1170 -35.87 -15.83 -25.17
C ALA A 1170 -36.24 -14.35 -25.02
N LYS A 1171 -36.60 -13.70 -26.15
CA LYS A 1171 -36.98 -12.28 -26.23
C LYS A 1171 -37.65 -11.76 -24.96
N VAL A 1172 -36.88 -11.03 -24.15
CA VAL A 1172 -37.46 -10.14 -23.15
C VAL A 1172 -38.25 -9.07 -23.92
N ARG A 1173 -39.32 -8.59 -23.31
CA ARG A 1173 -40.38 -7.86 -24.04
C ARG A 1173 -39.80 -6.63 -24.74
N LYS A 1174 -40.08 -6.50 -26.05
CA LYS A 1174 -40.09 -5.19 -26.72
C LYS A 1174 -40.89 -4.21 -25.87
N HIS A 1175 -40.20 -3.26 -25.23
CA HIS A 1175 -40.83 -1.99 -24.91
C HIS A 1175 -41.12 -1.29 -26.24
N ARG A 1176 -42.35 -0.78 -26.36
CA ARG A 1176 -43.03 -0.46 -27.62
C ARG A 1176 -43.56 0.96 -27.57
#